data_AF-A0A9J7H6M6-F1
#
_entry.id   AF-A0A9J7H6M6-F1
#
_cell.length_a   1.000
_cell.length_b   1.000
_cell.length_c   1.000
_cell.angle_alpha   90.00
_cell.angle_beta   90.00
_cell.angle_gamma   90.00
#
_symmetry.space_group_name_H-M   'P 1'
#
loop_
_entity.id
_entity.type
_entity.pdbx_description
1 polymer ?
#
loop_
_entity_poly.entity_id
_entity_poly.type
_entity_poly.pdbx_seq_one_letter_code
_entity_poly.pdbx_strand_id
1 'polypeptide(L)'
;MPSYTVTVATGSQWFAGTDDYIYLSLIGSAGCSEKHLLDKAFYNDFERGAVDSYDVTVDEELGEIQLVKIEKRKYWLHDDWYLKYITLKTPHGDYIEFPCYRWITGEGEIVLRDGRAKLARDDQIHLLKQHRRKELEARQKQYRWMEWNPGFPLSIDAKCHKDLPRDIQFDSEKGVDFVLNYSKAMENLFINRFMHMFQSSWNDFADFEKIFVKISNTISERVKNHWQEDLMFGYQFLNGCNPVLIKRCTELPQKLPVTTEMVECSLERNLSLEQEVQEGNIFIVDYELLDGIDANKTDPCTHQFLAAPICLLYKNLANKIVPIAIQLNQAPGEKNPIFLPSDAKYDWLLAKIWVRSSDFHVHQTITHLLRTHLVSEVFGIAMYRQLPAVHPIFKLLVAHVRFTIAINTKAREQLICEYGLFDKAIKARGMDSTEDIPYYFYRDDGLLVWEAIQSFTSEVVGIYYEDDQVVVEDQELQDFVRDVYVYGMRGRKASGFPKSIKSREKLSEYLTVVIFTASAQHAAVNFGQYDWCSWIPNAPPTMRAPPPTAKGVVTIEQIVDTLPDRGRSCWHLGAVWALSQFQENELFLGMYPEEHFIEKPVKEAMIRFRKNLEAIVSVIAERNKNKKLPYYYLSPDRIPNSVAI
;
A
#
# COMPACT_ATOMS: atom_id res chain seq x y z
N MET A 1 38.99 -31.90 18.69
CA MET A 1 37.89 -31.49 17.81
C MET A 1 36.95 -30.57 18.60
N PRO A 2 36.84 -29.29 18.21
CA PRO A 2 35.80 -28.41 18.74
C PRO A 2 34.40 -28.90 18.32
N SER A 3 33.39 -28.63 19.15
CA SER A 3 31.99 -28.99 18.86
C SER A 3 31.08 -27.76 18.97
N TYR A 4 30.19 -27.60 17.99
CA TYR A 4 29.23 -26.52 17.86
C TYR A 4 27.82 -27.10 17.90
N THR A 5 26.96 -26.65 18.82
CA THR A 5 25.53 -26.95 18.70
C THR A 5 24.93 -26.00 17.67
N VAL A 6 24.52 -26.56 16.54
CA VAL A 6 23.78 -25.86 15.47
C VAL A 6 22.30 -26.03 15.73
N THR A 7 21.55 -24.93 15.78
CA THR A 7 20.08 -24.95 15.76
C THR A 7 19.56 -24.32 14.46
N VAL A 8 18.62 -24.97 13.80
CA VAL A 8 18.01 -24.58 12.52
C VAL A 8 16.50 -24.42 12.71
N ALA A 9 15.90 -23.32 12.24
CA ALA A 9 14.46 -23.08 12.38
C ALA A 9 13.74 -22.97 11.04
N THR A 10 12.80 -23.88 10.77
CA THR A 10 11.97 -23.90 9.56
C THR A 10 10.78 -22.92 9.68
N GLY A 11 10.33 -22.40 8.53
CA GLY A 11 9.14 -21.57 8.40
C GLY A 11 7.83 -22.26 8.79
N SER A 12 6.86 -21.47 9.28
CA SER A 12 5.48 -21.92 9.52
C SER A 12 4.56 -21.73 8.31
N GLN A 13 5.08 -21.20 7.20
CA GLN A 13 4.40 -21.03 5.92
C GLN A 13 3.91 -22.38 5.35
N TRP A 14 2.98 -22.34 4.41
CA TRP A 14 2.59 -23.54 3.66
C TRP A 14 3.76 -24.00 2.77
N PHE A 15 3.99 -25.32 2.70
CA PHE A 15 5.12 -25.93 1.96
C PHE A 15 6.50 -25.46 2.43
N ALA A 16 6.66 -25.14 3.72
CA ALA A 16 7.90 -24.58 4.26
C ALA A 16 8.96 -25.60 4.69
N GLY A 17 8.58 -26.86 4.97
CA GLY A 17 9.52 -27.94 5.34
C GLY A 17 10.07 -28.67 4.11
N THR A 18 11.00 -29.61 4.29
CA THR A 18 11.65 -30.30 3.16
C THR A 18 12.20 -31.68 3.53
N ASP A 19 12.06 -32.65 2.61
CA ASP A 19 12.67 -34.00 2.72
C ASP A 19 14.06 -34.08 2.03
N ASP A 20 14.62 -32.94 1.58
CA ASP A 20 15.89 -32.87 0.88
C ASP A 20 17.11 -32.82 1.84
N TYR A 21 18.27 -33.31 1.38
CA TYR A 21 19.49 -33.34 2.17
C TYR A 21 20.05 -31.93 2.41
N ILE A 22 20.15 -31.53 3.68
CA ILE A 22 20.74 -30.26 4.11
C ILE A 22 22.17 -30.47 4.58
N TYR A 23 23.14 -29.89 3.88
CA TYR A 23 24.55 -29.86 4.29
C TYR A 23 24.93 -28.49 4.83
N LEU A 24 25.77 -28.47 5.88
CA LEU A 24 26.28 -27.26 6.51
C LEU A 24 27.81 -27.21 6.48
N SER A 25 28.37 -26.02 6.28
CA SER A 25 29.78 -25.71 6.58
C SER A 25 29.91 -24.40 7.36
N LEU A 26 30.81 -24.38 8.33
CA LEU A 26 31.17 -23.22 9.13
C LEU A 26 32.41 -22.54 8.55
N ILE A 27 32.33 -21.24 8.24
CA ILE A 27 33.45 -20.47 7.71
C ILE A 27 33.90 -19.46 8.76
N GLY A 28 35.06 -19.71 9.37
CA GLY A 28 35.66 -18.86 10.40
C GLY A 28 36.83 -18.02 9.90
N SER A 29 37.47 -17.33 10.85
CA SER A 29 38.62 -16.46 10.61
C SER A 29 39.95 -17.21 10.45
N ALA A 30 40.07 -18.42 10.99
CA ALA A 30 41.26 -19.27 10.90
C ALA A 30 41.11 -20.45 9.91
N GLY A 31 39.88 -20.92 9.66
CA GLY A 31 39.61 -22.07 8.80
C GLY A 31 38.16 -22.20 8.34
N CYS A 32 37.88 -23.25 7.59
CA CYS A 32 36.54 -23.64 7.16
C CYS A 32 36.33 -25.12 7.50
N SER A 33 35.16 -25.48 8.02
CA SER A 33 34.81 -26.89 8.22
C SER A 33 34.56 -27.59 6.87
N GLU A 34 34.54 -28.91 6.95
CA GLU A 34 33.97 -29.82 5.98
C GLU A 34 32.45 -29.61 5.77
N LYS A 35 31.83 -30.42 4.90
CA LYS A 35 30.38 -30.43 4.68
C LYS A 35 29.74 -31.49 5.57
N HIS A 36 29.10 -31.06 6.64
CA HIS A 36 28.35 -31.94 7.56
C HIS A 36 26.93 -32.12 7.04
N LEU A 37 26.45 -33.35 6.90
CA LEU A 37 25.02 -33.62 6.69
C LEU A 37 24.28 -33.36 8.01
N LEU A 38 23.19 -32.59 7.96
CA LEU A 38 22.29 -32.38 9.09
C LEU A 38 21.13 -33.38 8.98
N ASP A 39 21.23 -34.50 9.71
CA ASP A 39 20.31 -35.65 9.68
C ASP A 39 20.27 -36.27 11.09
N LYS A 40 19.07 -36.53 11.61
CA LYS A 40 18.85 -37.29 12.86
C LYS A 40 18.23 -38.65 12.53
N ALA A 41 19.00 -39.71 12.76
CA ALA A 41 18.54 -41.09 12.56
C ALA A 41 17.18 -41.38 13.24
N PHE A 42 16.19 -41.79 12.43
CA PHE A 42 14.80 -42.09 12.82
C PHE A 42 13.95 -40.88 13.27
N TYR A 43 14.30 -39.67 12.86
CA TYR A 43 13.52 -38.44 13.00
C TYR A 43 13.14 -37.88 11.61
N ASN A 44 12.18 -36.95 11.54
CA ASN A 44 11.92 -36.18 10.31
C ASN A 44 12.37 -34.74 10.54
N ASP A 45 13.56 -34.41 10.04
CA ASP A 45 14.18 -33.10 10.18
C ASP A 45 13.47 -32.03 9.34
N PHE A 46 13.64 -30.76 9.71
CA PHE A 46 13.22 -29.59 8.92
C PHE A 46 11.72 -29.46 8.65
N GLU A 47 10.88 -30.17 9.41
CA GLU A 47 9.42 -30.09 9.34
C GLU A 47 8.85 -28.66 9.44
N ARG A 48 7.62 -28.46 8.94
CA ARG A 48 6.97 -27.15 8.92
C ARG A 48 6.85 -26.56 10.34
N GLY A 49 7.58 -25.48 10.60
CA GLY A 49 7.63 -24.79 11.89
C GLY A 49 8.53 -25.45 12.95
N ALA A 50 9.30 -26.48 12.58
CA ALA A 50 10.24 -27.15 13.48
C ALA A 50 11.44 -26.27 13.85
N VAL A 51 12.08 -26.63 14.96
CA VAL A 51 13.35 -26.05 15.43
C VAL A 51 14.27 -27.20 15.82
N ASP A 52 15.21 -27.49 14.95
CA ASP A 52 16.06 -28.68 15.00
C ASP A 52 17.46 -28.35 15.51
N SER A 53 18.06 -29.23 16.32
CA SER A 53 19.43 -29.03 16.82
C SER A 53 20.32 -30.24 16.59
N TYR A 54 21.58 -29.99 16.24
CA TYR A 54 22.62 -30.96 15.87
C TYR A 54 23.94 -30.54 16.52
N ASP A 55 24.72 -31.50 17.04
CA ASP A 55 26.07 -31.23 17.53
C ASP A 55 27.10 -31.52 16.43
N VAL A 56 27.62 -30.44 15.83
CA VAL A 56 28.60 -30.48 14.74
C VAL A 56 30.01 -30.40 15.30
N THR A 57 30.71 -31.53 15.24
CA THR A 57 32.12 -31.65 15.62
C THR A 57 33.00 -31.45 14.38
N VAL A 58 34.05 -30.63 14.49
CA VAL A 58 34.96 -30.27 13.39
C VAL A 58 36.40 -30.68 13.68
N ASP A 59 37.20 -30.95 12.63
CA ASP A 59 38.60 -31.39 12.78
C ASP A 59 39.50 -30.33 13.43
N GLU A 60 39.43 -29.07 12.98
CA GLU A 60 40.34 -27.97 13.36
C GLU A 60 39.64 -26.76 14.01
N GLU A 61 40.40 -25.86 14.64
CA GLU A 61 39.88 -24.63 15.27
C GLU A 61 39.64 -23.53 14.22
N LEU A 62 38.39 -23.08 14.09
CA LEU A 62 37.97 -22.18 13.01
C LEU A 62 38.12 -20.67 13.35
N GLY A 63 38.35 -20.30 14.60
CA GLY A 63 38.32 -18.91 15.09
C GLY A 63 36.90 -18.32 15.13
N GLU A 64 36.76 -16.98 15.15
CA GLU A 64 35.42 -16.33 15.08
C GLU A 64 34.72 -16.73 13.77
N ILE A 65 33.53 -17.34 13.88
CA ILE A 65 32.70 -17.72 12.74
C ILE A 65 32.19 -16.45 12.03
N GLN A 66 32.48 -16.33 10.74
CA GLN A 66 32.15 -15.17 9.91
C GLN A 66 30.88 -15.41 9.07
N LEU A 67 30.71 -16.64 8.56
CA LEU A 67 29.62 -17.03 7.67
C LEU A 67 29.20 -18.48 7.95
N VAL A 68 27.90 -18.77 7.81
CA VAL A 68 27.36 -20.13 7.73
C VAL A 68 26.98 -20.42 6.29
N LYS A 69 27.41 -21.56 5.77
CA LYS A 69 27.06 -22.03 4.44
C LYS A 69 26.10 -23.21 4.53
N ILE A 70 25.02 -23.17 3.75
CA ILE A 70 24.06 -24.26 3.60
C ILE A 70 24.02 -24.69 2.14
N GLU A 71 24.01 -26.00 1.88
CA GLU A 71 23.77 -26.59 0.56
C GLU A 71 22.57 -27.54 0.66
N LYS A 72 21.51 -27.28 -0.12
CA LYS A 72 20.39 -28.22 -0.27
C LYS A 72 20.66 -29.10 -1.49
N ARG A 73 20.54 -30.43 -1.32
CA ARG A 73 20.62 -31.41 -2.40
C ARG A 73 19.38 -32.28 -2.44
N LYS A 74 18.97 -32.61 -3.66
CA LYS A 74 17.75 -33.34 -3.91
C LYS A 74 17.84 -34.78 -3.37
N TYR A 75 16.84 -35.23 -2.59
CA TYR A 75 16.73 -36.65 -2.21
C TYR A 75 15.97 -37.46 -3.27
N TRP A 76 14.69 -37.15 -3.53
CA TRP A 76 13.85 -37.97 -4.42
C TRP A 76 12.89 -37.16 -5.31
N LEU A 77 12.00 -36.39 -4.68
CA LEU A 77 11.27 -35.29 -5.32
C LEU A 77 12.02 -33.97 -5.09
N HIS A 78 11.66 -32.91 -5.81
CA HIS A 78 12.15 -31.58 -5.50
C HIS A 78 11.09 -30.92 -4.62
N ASP A 79 11.49 -30.45 -3.44
CA ASP A 79 10.70 -29.51 -2.65
C ASP A 79 11.47 -28.19 -2.47
N ASP A 80 10.77 -27.13 -2.08
CA ASP A 80 11.38 -25.90 -1.59
C ASP A 80 11.61 -26.02 -0.07
N TRP A 81 12.35 -25.08 0.54
CA TRP A 81 12.49 -25.01 1.99
C TRP A 81 12.51 -23.55 2.45
N TYR A 82 11.74 -23.18 3.47
CA TYR A 82 11.81 -21.83 4.06
C TYR A 82 12.61 -21.87 5.35
N LEU A 83 13.83 -21.31 5.32
CA LEU A 83 14.69 -21.20 6.49
C LEU A 83 14.48 -19.84 7.16
N LYS A 84 14.08 -19.83 8.44
CA LYS A 84 13.96 -18.61 9.25
C LYS A 84 15.33 -18.11 9.68
N TYR A 85 16.06 -18.93 10.42
CA TYR A 85 17.38 -18.61 10.96
C TYR A 85 18.18 -19.88 11.27
N ILE A 86 19.49 -19.70 11.45
CA ILE A 86 20.38 -20.67 12.10
C ILE A 86 20.99 -19.99 13.33
N THR A 87 21.17 -20.72 14.43
CA THR A 87 21.94 -20.22 15.59
C THR A 87 23.03 -21.22 15.96
N LEU A 88 24.20 -20.69 16.31
CA LEU A 88 25.36 -21.48 16.71
C LEU A 88 25.68 -21.20 18.17
N LYS A 89 25.88 -22.27 18.94
CA LYS A 89 26.60 -22.22 20.22
C LYS A 89 28.03 -22.67 20.00
N THR A 90 29.01 -21.80 20.26
CA THR A 90 30.42 -22.09 19.99
C THR A 90 31.04 -22.99 21.09
N PRO A 91 32.18 -23.66 20.80
CA PRO A 91 33.00 -24.33 21.81
C PRO A 91 33.41 -23.45 23.00
N HIS A 92 33.48 -22.13 22.79
CA HIS A 92 33.87 -21.13 23.79
C HIS A 92 32.67 -20.59 24.60
N GLY A 93 31.44 -20.96 24.21
CA GLY A 93 30.20 -20.58 24.88
C GLY A 93 29.47 -19.37 24.29
N ASP A 94 29.98 -18.79 23.20
CA ASP A 94 29.29 -17.70 22.49
C ASP A 94 28.01 -18.19 21.81
N TYR A 95 27.08 -17.28 21.57
CA TYR A 95 25.85 -17.52 20.83
C TYR A 95 25.78 -16.57 19.64
N ILE A 96 25.69 -17.12 18.43
CA ILE A 96 25.71 -16.37 17.17
C ILE A 96 24.47 -16.74 16.34
N GLU A 97 23.65 -15.76 16.02
CA GLU A 97 22.42 -15.92 15.23
C GLU A 97 22.63 -15.45 13.78
N PHE A 98 22.09 -16.20 12.83
CA PHE A 98 22.19 -16.01 11.38
C PHE A 98 20.77 -15.94 10.78
N PRO A 99 20.15 -14.75 10.74
CA PRO A 99 18.85 -14.55 10.09
C PRO A 99 18.91 -14.92 8.60
N CYS A 100 17.87 -15.61 8.12
CA CYS A 100 17.73 -16.01 6.72
C CYS A 100 16.42 -15.49 6.12
N TYR A 101 15.29 -15.92 6.66
CA TYR A 101 13.92 -15.56 6.28
C TYR A 101 13.66 -15.65 4.76
N ARG A 102 14.14 -16.73 4.13
CA ARG A 102 14.15 -16.89 2.66
C ARG A 102 13.84 -18.33 2.23
N TRP A 103 13.45 -18.45 0.97
CA TRP A 103 13.17 -19.71 0.29
C TRP A 103 14.43 -20.26 -0.39
N ILE A 104 14.87 -21.44 0.05
CA ILE A 104 15.95 -22.22 -0.54
C ILE A 104 15.33 -23.17 -1.56
N THR A 105 15.44 -22.79 -2.84
CA THR A 105 14.80 -23.49 -3.96
C THR A 105 15.81 -24.31 -4.78
N GLY A 106 15.36 -25.40 -5.41
CA GLY A 106 16.20 -26.29 -6.22
C GLY A 106 17.33 -26.98 -5.45
N GLU A 107 18.42 -27.25 -6.15
CA GLU A 107 19.71 -27.67 -5.57
C GLU A 107 20.70 -26.51 -5.65
N GLY A 108 21.43 -26.23 -4.56
CA GLY A 108 22.36 -25.11 -4.54
C GLY A 108 22.86 -24.70 -3.16
N GLU A 109 23.77 -23.73 -3.16
CA GLU A 109 24.43 -23.22 -1.96
C GLU A 109 23.95 -21.80 -1.61
N ILE A 110 23.45 -21.60 -0.39
CA ILE A 110 23.28 -20.28 0.21
C ILE A 110 24.40 -20.01 1.22
N VAL A 111 24.69 -18.73 1.46
CA VAL A 111 25.64 -18.29 2.48
C VAL A 111 24.96 -17.21 3.31
N LEU A 112 24.91 -17.44 4.62
CA LEU A 112 24.36 -16.55 5.63
C LEU A 112 25.48 -15.85 6.39
N ARG A 113 25.17 -14.64 6.85
CA ARG A 113 26.00 -13.84 7.73
C ARG A 113 25.29 -13.65 9.06
N ASP A 114 26.06 -13.38 10.12
CA ASP A 114 25.50 -13.12 11.43
C ASP A 114 24.53 -11.91 11.44
N GLY A 115 23.62 -11.88 12.41
CA GLY A 115 22.53 -10.91 12.46
C GLY A 115 22.92 -9.47 12.75
N ARG A 116 24.17 -9.19 13.19
CA ARG A 116 24.65 -7.82 13.46
C ARG A 116 24.58 -7.01 12.16
N ALA A 117 23.92 -5.85 12.17
CA ALA A 117 23.82 -5.02 10.98
C ALA A 117 25.17 -4.37 10.64
N LYS A 118 25.49 -4.29 9.34
CA LYS A 118 26.79 -3.81 8.84
C LYS A 118 26.68 -2.98 7.58
N LEU A 119 27.31 -1.81 7.59
CA LEU A 119 27.56 -0.99 6.41
C LEU A 119 28.76 -1.57 5.62
N ALA A 120 28.92 -1.18 4.35
CA ALA A 120 30.03 -1.67 3.52
C ALA A 120 31.42 -1.28 4.06
N ARG A 121 31.50 -0.19 4.84
CA ARG A 121 32.73 0.28 5.52
C ARG A 121 33.16 -0.60 6.70
N ASP A 122 32.23 -1.34 7.30
CA ASP A 122 32.50 -2.17 8.50
C ASP A 122 33.18 -3.49 8.11
N ASP A 123 33.00 -3.91 6.86
CA ASP A 123 33.60 -5.11 6.31
C ASP A 123 35.07 -4.84 6.03
N GLN A 124 35.98 -5.43 6.81
CA GLN A 124 37.43 -5.23 6.63
C GLN A 124 38.10 -6.39 5.89
N ILE A 125 37.77 -7.64 6.23
CA ILE A 125 38.36 -8.83 5.63
C ILE A 125 37.81 -9.13 4.22
N HIS A 126 38.64 -9.73 3.37
CA HIS A 126 38.29 -10.04 1.97
C HIS A 126 37.08 -10.97 1.84
N LEU A 127 36.92 -11.93 2.76
CA LEU A 127 35.81 -12.89 2.77
C LEU A 127 34.44 -12.19 2.78
N LEU A 128 34.23 -11.27 3.72
CA LEU A 128 32.97 -10.54 3.89
C LEU A 128 32.71 -9.59 2.72
N LYS A 129 33.73 -8.84 2.29
CA LYS A 129 33.67 -7.99 1.08
C LYS A 129 33.26 -8.78 -0.16
N GLN A 130 33.83 -9.98 -0.34
CA GLN A 130 33.52 -10.85 -1.48
C GLN A 130 32.11 -11.44 -1.38
N HIS A 131 31.67 -11.88 -0.20
CA HIS A 131 30.32 -12.37 0.03
C HIS A 131 29.26 -11.30 -0.27
N ARG A 132 29.41 -10.10 0.33
CA ARG A 132 28.52 -8.95 0.12
C ARG A 132 28.39 -8.56 -1.35
N ARG A 133 29.54 -8.44 -2.04
CA ARG A 133 29.58 -8.14 -3.48
C ARG A 133 28.91 -9.24 -4.32
N LYS A 134 29.15 -10.51 -4.01
CA LYS A 134 28.50 -11.64 -4.71
C LYS A 134 26.99 -11.68 -4.48
N GLU A 135 26.51 -11.32 -3.29
CA GLU A 135 25.08 -11.18 -3.01
C GLU A 135 24.47 -10.13 -3.94
N LEU A 136 25.02 -8.91 -3.98
CA LEU A 136 24.52 -7.84 -4.85
C LEU A 136 24.63 -8.19 -6.34
N GLU A 137 25.75 -8.78 -6.79
CA GLU A 137 25.89 -9.26 -8.18
C GLU A 137 24.91 -10.39 -8.55
N ALA A 138 24.37 -11.14 -7.58
CA ALA A 138 23.31 -12.12 -7.82
C ALA A 138 21.94 -11.43 -7.83
N ARG A 139 21.64 -10.62 -6.81
CA ARG A 139 20.37 -9.90 -6.67
C ARG A 139 20.11 -8.94 -7.85
N GLN A 140 21.11 -8.23 -8.35
CA GLN A 140 20.96 -7.34 -9.52
C GLN A 140 20.63 -8.08 -10.83
N LYS A 141 20.91 -9.40 -10.92
CA LYS A 141 20.51 -10.28 -12.04
C LYS A 141 19.12 -10.87 -11.85
N GLN A 142 18.75 -11.13 -10.59
CA GLN A 142 17.50 -11.78 -10.15
C GLN A 142 16.32 -10.79 -10.11
N TYR A 143 16.53 -9.60 -9.56
CA TYR A 143 15.54 -8.53 -9.47
C TYR A 143 15.90 -7.46 -10.51
N ARG A 144 15.29 -7.52 -11.70
CA ARG A 144 15.52 -6.56 -12.79
C ARG A 144 14.34 -5.60 -12.95
N TRP A 145 14.61 -4.43 -13.52
CA TRP A 145 13.59 -3.42 -13.83
C TRP A 145 13.00 -3.67 -15.23
N MET A 146 11.68 -3.56 -15.36
CA MET A 146 10.94 -3.62 -16.63
C MET A 146 9.96 -2.43 -16.75
N GLU A 147 9.78 -1.91 -17.96
CA GLU A 147 8.69 -1.00 -18.29
C GLU A 147 7.46 -1.82 -18.70
N TRP A 148 6.48 -1.97 -17.80
CA TRP A 148 5.25 -2.72 -18.08
C TRP A 148 4.31 -1.98 -19.06
N ASN A 149 4.21 -0.66 -18.94
CA ASN A 149 3.46 0.19 -19.86
C ASN A 149 4.14 1.56 -20.05
N PRO A 150 3.99 2.20 -21.23
CA PRO A 150 4.68 3.45 -21.56
C PRO A 150 4.50 4.55 -20.50
N GLY A 151 5.62 5.06 -19.99
CA GLY A 151 5.66 6.21 -19.07
C GLY A 151 5.33 5.91 -17.60
N PHE A 152 5.01 4.66 -17.25
CA PHE A 152 4.82 4.22 -15.86
C PHE A 152 6.16 4.27 -15.08
N PRO A 153 6.12 4.25 -13.73
CA PRO A 153 7.25 3.77 -12.96
C PRO A 153 7.67 2.37 -13.45
N LEU A 154 8.98 2.10 -13.49
CA LEU A 154 9.44 0.75 -13.82
C LEU A 154 9.08 -0.22 -12.69
N SER A 155 8.68 -1.43 -13.06
CA SER A 155 8.27 -2.53 -12.17
C SER A 155 9.28 -3.67 -12.19
N ILE A 156 8.98 -4.78 -11.52
CA ILE A 156 9.76 -6.01 -11.63
C ILE A 156 9.69 -6.58 -13.05
N ASP A 157 10.78 -7.18 -13.51
CA ASP A 157 10.89 -7.96 -14.76
C ASP A 157 10.32 -9.38 -14.59
N ALA A 158 9.01 -9.45 -14.41
CA ALA A 158 8.21 -10.68 -14.33
C ALA A 158 6.86 -10.43 -15.04
N LYS A 159 6.32 -11.42 -15.76
CA LYS A 159 5.07 -11.28 -16.53
C LYS A 159 3.86 -11.81 -15.78
N CYS A 160 4.04 -12.90 -15.06
CA CYS A 160 3.07 -13.49 -14.15
C CYS A 160 3.69 -13.72 -12.77
N HIS A 161 2.86 -14.00 -11.76
CA HIS A 161 3.29 -14.27 -10.39
C HIS A 161 4.32 -15.41 -10.27
N LYS A 162 4.29 -16.38 -11.18
CA LYS A 162 5.20 -17.55 -11.19
C LYS A 162 6.61 -17.24 -11.67
N ASP A 163 6.78 -16.16 -12.45
CA ASP A 163 8.11 -15.72 -12.90
C ASP A 163 8.91 -15.05 -11.77
N LEU A 164 8.24 -14.67 -10.66
CA LEU A 164 8.88 -14.04 -9.52
C LEU A 164 9.80 -15.02 -8.77
N PRO A 165 10.98 -14.58 -8.30
CA PRO A 165 11.74 -15.30 -7.29
C PRO A 165 10.87 -15.69 -6.08
N ARG A 166 10.98 -16.93 -5.61
CA ARG A 166 10.17 -17.47 -4.50
C ARG A 166 10.18 -16.59 -3.24
N ASP A 167 11.33 -15.99 -2.94
CA ASP A 167 11.52 -14.97 -1.87
C ASP A 167 10.53 -13.78 -1.91
N ILE A 168 9.97 -13.45 -3.06
CA ILE A 168 9.01 -12.34 -3.24
C ILE A 168 7.68 -12.78 -3.85
N GLN A 169 7.39 -14.09 -3.83
CA GLN A 169 6.04 -14.61 -4.09
C GLN A 169 5.16 -14.51 -2.83
N PHE A 170 3.89 -14.92 -2.96
CA PHE A 170 3.06 -15.22 -1.79
C PHE A 170 3.42 -16.60 -1.23
N ASP A 171 3.27 -16.78 0.09
CA ASP A 171 3.42 -18.07 0.76
C ASP A 171 2.56 -19.16 0.08
N SER A 172 1.35 -18.80 -0.34
CA SER A 172 0.43 -19.62 -1.16
C SER A 172 -0.05 -18.86 -2.39
N GLU A 173 0.21 -19.41 -3.59
CA GLU A 173 -0.23 -18.86 -4.89
C GLU A 173 -1.76 -18.63 -4.95
N LYS A 174 -2.56 -19.43 -4.21
CA LYS A 174 -4.02 -19.37 -4.21
C LYS A 174 -4.61 -18.63 -2.99
N GLY A 175 -3.78 -18.16 -2.06
CA GLY A 175 -4.23 -17.41 -0.88
C GLY A 175 -4.66 -15.98 -1.24
N VAL A 176 -3.89 -15.33 -2.10
CA VAL A 176 -4.16 -13.97 -2.60
C VAL A 176 -4.22 -14.02 -4.13
N ASP A 177 -5.43 -13.93 -4.67
CA ASP A 177 -5.71 -14.04 -6.10
C ASP A 177 -6.99 -13.26 -6.43
N PHE A 178 -6.94 -12.34 -7.40
CA PHE A 178 -8.05 -11.41 -7.63
C PHE A 178 -9.28 -12.13 -8.18
N VAL A 179 -9.09 -13.03 -9.16
CA VAL A 179 -10.20 -13.77 -9.78
C VAL A 179 -10.90 -14.66 -8.75
N LEU A 180 -10.12 -15.41 -7.96
CA LEU A 180 -10.67 -16.30 -6.93
C LEU A 180 -11.33 -15.52 -5.78
N ASN A 181 -10.70 -14.44 -5.31
CA ASN A 181 -11.21 -13.69 -4.15
C ASN A 181 -12.44 -12.85 -4.51
N TYR A 182 -12.50 -12.25 -5.71
CA TYR A 182 -13.68 -11.52 -6.17
C TYR A 182 -14.85 -12.48 -6.44
N SER A 183 -14.59 -13.67 -6.98
CA SER A 183 -15.62 -14.71 -7.17
C SER A 183 -16.20 -15.18 -5.83
N LYS A 184 -15.35 -15.54 -4.87
CA LYS A 184 -15.76 -15.88 -3.49
C LYS A 184 -16.52 -14.73 -2.81
N ALA A 185 -16.11 -13.48 -3.04
CA ALA A 185 -16.83 -12.31 -2.52
C ALA A 185 -18.25 -12.24 -3.10
N MET A 186 -18.42 -12.39 -4.42
CA MET A 186 -19.75 -12.39 -5.05
C MET A 186 -20.65 -13.55 -4.57
N GLU A 187 -20.06 -14.70 -4.20
CA GLU A 187 -20.78 -15.82 -3.57
C GLU A 187 -21.18 -15.50 -2.12
N ASN A 188 -20.22 -15.06 -1.28
CA ASN A 188 -20.44 -14.69 0.12
C ASN A 188 -21.45 -13.54 0.29
N LEU A 189 -21.50 -12.61 -0.67
CA LEU A 189 -22.43 -11.48 -0.72
C LEU A 189 -23.79 -11.86 -1.36
N PHE A 190 -24.00 -13.12 -1.76
CA PHE A 190 -25.22 -13.64 -2.40
C PHE A 190 -25.63 -12.90 -3.71
N ILE A 191 -24.64 -12.33 -4.40
CA ILE A 191 -24.83 -11.54 -5.64
C ILE A 191 -24.38 -12.27 -6.91
N ASN A 192 -23.68 -13.40 -6.82
CA ASN A 192 -23.16 -14.18 -7.95
C ASN A 192 -24.13 -14.33 -9.14
N ARG A 193 -25.43 -14.54 -8.91
CA ARG A 193 -26.49 -14.57 -9.94
C ARG A 193 -26.53 -13.37 -10.89
N PHE A 194 -25.98 -12.23 -10.47
CA PHE A 194 -25.92 -10.98 -11.23
C PHE A 194 -24.63 -10.83 -12.06
N MET A 195 -23.59 -11.69 -11.87
CA MET A 195 -22.23 -11.48 -12.38
C MET A 195 -22.07 -11.41 -13.91
N HIS A 196 -23.11 -11.73 -14.67
CA HIS A 196 -23.17 -11.63 -16.13
C HIS A 196 -24.29 -10.70 -16.64
N MET A 197 -25.03 -10.02 -15.75
CA MET A 197 -26.19 -9.19 -16.09
C MET A 197 -25.80 -7.76 -16.52
N PHE A 198 -24.84 -7.66 -17.45
CA PHE A 198 -24.25 -6.39 -17.92
C PHE A 198 -25.22 -5.48 -18.70
N GLN A 199 -26.38 -6.02 -19.10
CA GLN A 199 -27.43 -5.34 -19.87
C GLN A 199 -28.73 -5.23 -19.07
N SER A 200 -28.65 -5.04 -17.75
CA SER A 200 -29.84 -4.94 -16.88
C SER A 200 -29.65 -3.87 -15.81
N SER A 201 -30.35 -2.75 -15.95
CA SER A 201 -30.51 -1.77 -14.87
C SER A 201 -31.13 -2.42 -13.62
N TRP A 202 -30.91 -1.78 -12.46
CA TRP A 202 -31.81 -1.96 -11.32
C TRP A 202 -33.19 -1.36 -11.67
N ASN A 203 -34.28 -1.92 -11.13
CA ASN A 203 -35.61 -1.40 -11.47
C ASN A 203 -35.86 -0.01 -10.83
N ASP A 204 -35.32 0.18 -9.62
CA ASP A 204 -35.39 1.38 -8.80
C ASP A 204 -34.30 1.29 -7.69
N PHE A 205 -34.16 2.30 -6.85
CA PHE A 205 -33.22 2.26 -5.71
C PHE A 205 -33.57 1.19 -4.67
N ALA A 206 -34.84 0.85 -4.50
CA ALA A 206 -35.28 -0.16 -3.53
C ALA A 206 -34.98 -1.60 -4.02
N ASP A 207 -34.87 -1.83 -5.32
CA ASP A 207 -34.40 -3.07 -5.94
C ASP A 207 -32.94 -3.38 -5.57
N PHE A 208 -32.06 -2.39 -5.65
CA PHE A 208 -30.69 -2.51 -5.13
C PHE A 208 -30.67 -2.61 -3.59
N GLU A 209 -31.47 -1.82 -2.89
CA GLU A 209 -31.55 -1.84 -1.42
C GLU A 209 -31.90 -3.22 -0.85
N LYS A 210 -32.83 -3.96 -1.46
CA LYS A 210 -33.21 -5.34 -1.06
C LYS A 210 -32.04 -6.34 -1.09
N ILE A 211 -31.00 -6.04 -1.87
CA ILE A 211 -29.73 -6.78 -1.89
C ILE A 211 -28.80 -6.23 -0.82
N PHE A 212 -28.58 -4.91 -0.86
CA PHE A 212 -27.61 -4.20 -0.03
C PHE A 212 -27.83 -4.38 1.48
N VAL A 213 -29.07 -4.36 1.97
CA VAL A 213 -29.38 -4.53 3.42
C VAL A 213 -28.98 -5.90 3.99
N LYS A 214 -28.61 -6.88 3.16
CA LYS A 214 -28.12 -8.20 3.58
C LYS A 214 -26.59 -8.26 3.73
N ILE A 215 -25.90 -7.26 3.21
CA ILE A 215 -24.43 -7.22 3.07
C ILE A 215 -23.82 -5.92 3.60
N SER A 216 -24.63 -4.95 4.02
CA SER A 216 -24.21 -3.67 4.57
C SER A 216 -23.53 -3.81 5.94
N ASN A 217 -22.59 -2.91 6.21
CA ASN A 217 -21.98 -2.74 7.54
C ASN A 217 -22.36 -1.37 8.14
N THR A 218 -21.87 -1.06 9.33
CA THR A 218 -22.26 0.16 10.08
C THR A 218 -21.98 1.48 9.35
N ILE A 219 -20.92 1.56 8.52
CA ILE A 219 -20.62 2.78 7.76
C ILE A 219 -21.43 2.79 6.47
N SER A 220 -21.45 1.69 5.72
CA SER A 220 -22.15 1.64 4.44
C SER A 220 -23.67 1.72 4.56
N GLU A 221 -24.26 1.22 5.64
CA GLU A 221 -25.67 1.47 5.99
C GLU A 221 -25.93 2.97 6.29
N ARG A 222 -24.99 3.64 6.99
CA ARG A 222 -25.08 5.09 7.21
C ARG A 222 -24.94 5.86 5.89
N VAL A 223 -24.08 5.42 4.97
CA VAL A 223 -23.99 6.00 3.62
C VAL A 223 -25.33 5.82 2.87
N LYS A 224 -25.92 4.62 2.83
CA LYS A 224 -27.25 4.37 2.27
C LYS A 224 -28.32 5.34 2.79
N ASN A 225 -28.31 5.61 4.10
CA ASN A 225 -29.30 6.47 4.73
C ASN A 225 -29.07 7.98 4.52
N HIS A 226 -27.84 8.42 4.22
CA HIS A 226 -27.46 9.85 4.21
C HIS A 226 -26.75 10.34 2.92
N TRP A 227 -26.48 9.52 1.91
CA TRP A 227 -25.70 9.90 0.71
C TRP A 227 -26.26 11.08 -0.11
N GLN A 228 -27.57 11.37 0.01
CA GLN A 228 -28.19 12.53 -0.65
C GLN A 228 -27.87 13.85 0.06
N GLU A 229 -27.40 13.83 1.31
CA GLU A 229 -27.07 15.01 2.11
C GLU A 229 -25.75 15.66 1.67
N ASP A 230 -25.76 16.98 1.51
CA ASP A 230 -24.57 17.78 1.18
C ASP A 230 -23.47 17.69 2.25
N LEU A 231 -23.86 17.51 3.52
CA LEU A 231 -22.93 17.26 4.62
C LEU A 231 -22.22 15.90 4.48
N MET A 232 -22.93 14.83 4.10
CA MET A 232 -22.32 13.50 3.89
C MET A 232 -21.43 13.48 2.65
N PHE A 233 -21.80 14.21 1.60
CA PHE A 233 -20.98 14.40 0.40
C PHE A 233 -19.68 15.16 0.73
N GLY A 234 -19.77 16.31 1.41
CA GLY A 234 -18.61 17.14 1.77
C GLY A 234 -17.68 16.46 2.79
N TYR A 235 -18.23 15.71 3.74
CA TYR A 235 -17.47 14.96 4.76
C TYR A 235 -16.50 13.95 4.14
N GLN A 236 -16.85 13.34 3.01
CA GLN A 236 -16.04 12.28 2.39
C GLN A 236 -14.71 12.75 1.83
N PHE A 237 -14.60 14.02 1.40
CA PHE A 237 -13.32 14.57 0.96
C PHE A 237 -12.31 14.75 2.10
N LEU A 238 -12.76 14.74 3.35
CA LEU A 238 -11.92 14.78 4.54
C LEU A 238 -11.72 13.38 5.17
N ASN A 239 -12.79 12.58 5.24
CA ASN A 239 -12.84 11.38 6.10
C ASN A 239 -13.42 10.14 5.40
N GLY A 240 -13.62 10.20 4.09
CA GLY A 240 -14.04 9.06 3.25
C GLY A 240 -12.86 8.18 2.83
N CYS A 241 -13.08 7.34 1.82
CA CYS A 241 -12.03 6.46 1.28
C CYS A 241 -10.98 7.19 0.41
N ASN A 242 -11.31 8.37 -0.13
CA ASN A 242 -10.41 9.20 -0.93
C ASN A 242 -10.15 10.59 -0.33
N PRO A 243 -9.58 10.68 0.89
CA PRO A 243 -9.42 11.96 1.61
C PRO A 243 -8.29 12.83 1.05
N VAL A 244 -7.93 12.68 -0.24
CA VAL A 244 -6.70 13.17 -0.84
C VAL A 244 -6.87 14.07 -2.07
N LEU A 245 -8.05 14.65 -2.30
CA LEU A 245 -8.34 15.55 -3.46
C LEU A 245 -8.68 17.02 -3.13
N ILE A 246 -9.39 17.28 -2.03
CA ILE A 246 -9.80 18.64 -1.62
C ILE A 246 -8.61 19.54 -1.24
N LYS A 247 -8.56 20.75 -1.82
CA LYS A 247 -7.61 21.82 -1.51
C LYS A 247 -8.36 23.08 -1.05
N ARG A 248 -7.75 23.91 -0.20
CA ARG A 248 -8.23 25.28 0.05
C ARG A 248 -8.16 26.09 -1.25
N CYS A 249 -9.19 26.87 -1.54
CA CYS A 249 -9.25 27.72 -2.71
C CYS A 249 -8.72 29.11 -2.33
N THR A 250 -7.68 29.58 -3.01
CA THR A 250 -7.08 30.92 -2.79
C THR A 250 -7.45 31.92 -3.89
N GLU A 251 -7.95 31.43 -5.02
CA GLU A 251 -8.41 32.19 -6.18
C GLU A 251 -9.42 31.30 -6.94
N LEU A 252 -10.53 31.86 -7.42
CA LEU A 252 -11.51 31.12 -8.23
C LEU A 252 -10.91 30.83 -9.62
N PRO A 253 -10.90 29.57 -10.10
CA PRO A 253 -10.41 29.28 -11.44
C PRO A 253 -11.29 29.94 -12.51
N GLN A 254 -10.69 30.63 -13.48
CA GLN A 254 -11.42 31.26 -14.60
C GLN A 254 -12.27 30.26 -15.43
N LYS A 255 -11.91 28.97 -15.38
CA LYS A 255 -12.66 27.85 -15.97
C LYS A 255 -13.96 27.47 -15.21
N LEU A 256 -14.21 28.07 -14.04
CA LEU A 256 -15.43 27.95 -13.25
C LEU A 256 -16.02 29.37 -13.03
N PRO A 257 -16.83 29.91 -13.95
CA PRO A 257 -17.43 31.24 -13.85
C PRO A 257 -18.64 31.26 -12.89
N VAL A 258 -18.41 30.87 -11.64
CA VAL A 258 -19.36 30.98 -10.52
C VAL A 258 -19.33 32.42 -9.98
N THR A 259 -20.49 32.95 -9.58
CA THR A 259 -20.63 34.29 -9.00
C THR A 259 -21.19 34.23 -7.58
N THR A 260 -21.03 35.32 -6.82
CA THR A 260 -21.70 35.47 -5.51
C THR A 260 -23.21 35.24 -5.58
N GLU A 261 -23.91 35.80 -6.59
CA GLU A 261 -25.37 35.63 -6.79
C GLU A 261 -25.78 34.16 -6.95
N MET A 262 -24.95 33.33 -7.59
CA MET A 262 -25.23 31.90 -7.78
C MET A 262 -25.13 31.09 -6.48
N VAL A 263 -24.39 31.55 -5.48
CA VAL A 263 -24.14 30.80 -4.24
C VAL A 263 -24.58 31.53 -2.97
N GLU A 264 -25.21 32.72 -3.09
CA GLU A 264 -25.65 33.56 -1.98
C GLU A 264 -26.47 32.78 -0.94
N CYS A 265 -27.37 31.91 -1.41
CA CYS A 265 -28.20 31.03 -0.57
C CYS A 265 -27.42 29.98 0.25
N SER A 266 -26.12 29.82 0.00
CA SER A 266 -25.21 28.88 0.68
C SER A 266 -24.12 29.57 1.51
N LEU A 267 -23.97 30.90 1.40
CA LEU A 267 -23.01 31.67 2.21
C LEU A 267 -23.69 32.13 3.51
N GLU A 268 -23.03 31.95 4.66
CA GLU A 268 -23.66 32.16 5.98
C GLU A 268 -23.10 33.38 6.74
N ARG A 269 -22.13 34.11 6.19
CA ARG A 269 -21.40 35.21 6.88
C ARG A 269 -21.75 36.63 6.43
N ASN A 270 -22.68 36.80 5.48
CA ASN A 270 -22.92 38.08 4.78
C ASN A 270 -21.66 38.62 4.07
N LEU A 271 -20.84 37.70 3.55
CA LEU A 271 -19.66 37.98 2.73
C LEU A 271 -19.95 37.56 1.29
N SER A 272 -19.31 38.24 0.34
CA SER A 272 -19.24 37.77 -1.06
C SER A 272 -18.41 36.49 -1.17
N LEU A 273 -18.60 35.73 -2.25
CA LEU A 273 -17.81 34.54 -2.55
C LEU A 273 -16.32 34.85 -2.65
N GLU A 274 -15.97 36.00 -3.23
CA GLU A 274 -14.60 36.48 -3.36
C GLU A 274 -13.97 36.79 -1.99
N GLN A 275 -14.76 37.30 -1.05
CA GLN A 275 -14.33 37.49 0.35
C GLN A 275 -14.19 36.15 1.09
N GLU A 276 -15.12 35.20 0.94
CA GLU A 276 -15.01 33.86 1.56
C GLU A 276 -13.80 33.06 1.02
N VAL A 277 -13.33 33.35 -0.21
CA VAL A 277 -12.03 32.88 -0.72
C VAL A 277 -10.86 33.52 0.03
N GLN A 278 -10.86 34.84 0.27
CA GLN A 278 -9.79 35.51 1.02
C GLN A 278 -9.74 35.07 2.50
N GLU A 279 -10.90 34.89 3.13
CA GLU A 279 -11.04 34.31 4.49
C GLU A 279 -10.71 32.79 4.53
N GLY A 280 -10.36 32.18 3.40
CA GLY A 280 -9.95 30.78 3.33
C GLY A 280 -11.05 29.76 3.64
N ASN A 281 -12.32 30.18 3.60
CA ASN A 281 -13.48 29.33 3.87
C ASN A 281 -13.95 28.56 2.63
N ILE A 282 -13.47 28.91 1.44
CA ILE A 282 -13.78 28.21 0.18
C ILE A 282 -12.73 27.13 -0.11
N PHE A 283 -13.22 25.98 -0.57
CA PHE A 283 -12.45 24.79 -0.91
C PHE A 283 -12.85 24.30 -2.30
N ILE A 284 -11.98 23.53 -2.93
CA ILE A 284 -12.20 23.06 -4.30
C ILE A 284 -11.66 21.65 -4.49
N VAL A 285 -12.38 20.84 -5.26
CA VAL A 285 -11.92 19.57 -5.83
C VAL A 285 -12.00 19.69 -7.34
N ASP A 286 -10.90 19.41 -8.03
CA ASP A 286 -10.74 19.69 -9.46
C ASP A 286 -10.21 18.44 -10.16
N TYR A 287 -11.03 17.89 -11.06
CA TYR A 287 -10.79 16.64 -11.78
C TYR A 287 -10.28 16.88 -13.20
N GLU A 288 -9.57 17.98 -13.45
CA GLU A 288 -8.88 18.30 -14.72
C GLU A 288 -8.10 17.12 -15.31
N LEU A 289 -7.59 16.24 -14.46
CA LEU A 289 -6.81 15.07 -14.82
C LEU A 289 -7.65 13.88 -15.38
N LEU A 290 -8.98 14.00 -15.39
CA LEU A 290 -9.88 13.12 -16.14
C LEU A 290 -10.31 13.73 -17.48
N ASP A 291 -9.93 14.97 -17.78
CA ASP A 291 -10.29 15.63 -19.04
C ASP A 291 -9.53 15.01 -20.22
N GLY A 292 -10.24 14.78 -21.32
CA GLY A 292 -9.72 14.05 -22.49
C GLY A 292 -9.38 12.57 -22.25
N ILE A 293 -9.66 11.99 -21.08
CA ILE A 293 -9.48 10.54 -20.85
C ILE A 293 -10.52 9.74 -21.62
N ASP A 294 -10.07 8.71 -22.32
CA ASP A 294 -10.93 7.84 -23.11
C ASP A 294 -11.82 6.96 -22.21
N ALA A 295 -13.13 7.11 -22.33
CA ALA A 295 -14.09 6.27 -21.62
C ALA A 295 -14.06 4.81 -22.15
N ASN A 296 -14.44 3.86 -21.30
CA ASN A 296 -14.33 2.43 -21.59
C ASN A 296 -15.28 1.95 -22.70
N LYS A 297 -14.71 1.38 -23.77
CA LYS A 297 -15.40 0.90 -24.99
C LYS A 297 -15.36 -0.62 -25.18
N THR A 298 -14.95 -1.41 -24.17
CA THR A 298 -14.82 -2.88 -24.32
C THR A 298 -16.14 -3.63 -24.43
N ASP A 299 -17.23 -3.05 -23.92
CA ASP A 299 -18.60 -3.53 -24.11
C ASP A 299 -19.30 -2.68 -25.19
N PRO A 300 -19.46 -3.18 -26.43
CA PRO A 300 -20.08 -2.42 -27.52
C PRO A 300 -21.59 -2.22 -27.33
N CYS A 301 -22.22 -2.89 -26.36
CA CYS A 301 -23.63 -2.73 -26.03
C CYS A 301 -23.86 -1.70 -24.90
N THR A 302 -22.83 -1.34 -24.13
CA THR A 302 -22.92 -0.31 -23.08
C THR A 302 -21.93 0.81 -23.32
N HIS A 303 -22.44 1.92 -23.86
CA HIS A 303 -21.70 3.18 -23.89
C HIS A 303 -21.44 3.64 -22.44
N GLN A 304 -20.16 3.75 -22.07
CA GLN A 304 -19.73 4.26 -20.78
C GLN A 304 -19.15 5.66 -20.93
N PHE A 305 -19.29 6.48 -19.90
CA PHE A 305 -18.98 7.90 -19.92
C PHE A 305 -18.14 8.29 -18.69
N LEU A 306 -17.24 9.26 -18.90
CA LEU A 306 -16.47 9.93 -17.87
C LEU A 306 -16.87 11.41 -17.81
N ALA A 307 -16.44 12.09 -16.75
CA ALA A 307 -16.55 13.53 -16.58
C ALA A 307 -15.25 14.05 -15.96
N ALA A 308 -15.03 15.36 -16.04
CA ALA A 308 -13.90 16.03 -15.40
C ALA A 308 -14.38 17.22 -14.54
N PRO A 309 -15.09 16.97 -13.43
CA PRO A 309 -15.79 18.03 -12.72
C PRO A 309 -14.88 19.02 -12.01
N ILE A 310 -15.47 20.18 -11.69
CA ILE A 310 -14.94 21.14 -10.72
C ILE A 310 -16.02 21.32 -9.65
N CYS A 311 -15.72 20.89 -8.43
CA CYS A 311 -16.61 20.99 -7.28
C CYS A 311 -16.08 22.04 -6.31
N LEU A 312 -16.86 23.10 -6.09
CA LEU A 312 -16.59 24.14 -5.11
C LEU A 312 -17.36 23.84 -3.81
N LEU A 313 -16.69 23.99 -2.68
CA LEU A 313 -17.22 23.71 -1.36
C LEU A 313 -16.92 24.87 -0.40
N TYR A 314 -17.69 24.96 0.67
CA TYR A 314 -17.69 26.06 1.62
C TYR A 314 -17.66 25.52 3.06
N LYS A 315 -16.79 26.10 3.90
CA LYS A 315 -16.76 25.87 5.34
C LYS A 315 -17.79 26.77 6.01
N ASN A 316 -18.89 26.15 6.43
CA ASN A 316 -20.01 26.82 7.06
C ASN A 316 -19.73 27.19 8.55
N LEU A 317 -20.65 27.88 9.21
CA LEU A 317 -20.53 28.34 10.61
C LEU A 317 -20.39 27.19 11.61
N ALA A 318 -20.90 25.99 11.30
CA ALA A 318 -20.67 24.78 12.08
C ALA A 318 -19.32 24.08 11.77
N ASN A 319 -18.43 24.78 11.05
CA ASN A 319 -17.16 24.30 10.51
C ASN A 319 -17.31 22.99 9.71
N LYS A 320 -18.41 22.84 8.96
CA LYS A 320 -18.61 21.72 8.04
C LYS A 320 -18.32 22.20 6.62
N ILE A 321 -17.57 21.40 5.87
CA ILE A 321 -17.39 21.62 4.43
C ILE A 321 -18.60 21.02 3.71
N VAL A 322 -19.30 21.83 2.93
CA VAL A 322 -20.45 21.43 2.11
C VAL A 322 -20.28 21.92 0.66
N PRO A 323 -20.73 21.17 -0.35
CA PRO A 323 -20.72 21.59 -1.74
C PRO A 323 -21.66 22.79 -1.99
N ILE A 324 -21.23 23.75 -2.81
CA ILE A 324 -22.01 24.94 -3.18
C ILE A 324 -22.12 25.16 -4.68
N ALA A 325 -21.20 24.62 -5.48
CA ALA A 325 -21.28 24.66 -6.94
C ALA A 325 -20.57 23.45 -7.56
N ILE A 326 -21.13 22.89 -8.64
CA ILE A 326 -20.54 21.77 -9.40
C ILE A 326 -20.66 22.06 -10.90
N GLN A 327 -19.54 22.19 -11.59
CA GLN A 327 -19.46 22.15 -13.05
C GLN A 327 -18.96 20.76 -13.47
N LEU A 328 -19.57 20.09 -14.44
CA LEU A 328 -19.27 18.67 -14.71
C LEU A 328 -18.11 18.42 -15.67
N ASN A 329 -17.74 19.41 -16.49
CA ASN A 329 -16.55 19.36 -17.34
C ASN A 329 -15.69 20.62 -17.16
N GLN A 330 -14.47 20.59 -17.67
CA GLN A 330 -13.49 21.66 -17.47
C GLN A 330 -13.81 22.96 -18.23
N ALA A 331 -14.28 22.87 -19.47
CA ALA A 331 -14.59 24.06 -20.29
C ALA A 331 -16.02 24.58 -19.99
N PRO A 332 -16.20 25.81 -19.49
CA PRO A 332 -17.53 26.36 -19.18
C PRO A 332 -18.31 26.71 -20.46
N GLY A 333 -19.65 26.70 -20.36
CA GLY A 333 -20.54 27.12 -21.45
C GLY A 333 -21.98 26.63 -21.27
N GLU A 334 -22.87 27.01 -22.18
CA GLU A 334 -24.33 26.71 -22.09
C GLU A 334 -24.64 25.20 -21.93
N LYS A 335 -23.81 24.33 -22.51
CA LYS A 335 -23.94 22.86 -22.43
C LYS A 335 -23.18 22.21 -21.27
N ASN A 336 -22.54 23.00 -20.42
CA ASN A 336 -21.84 22.55 -19.21
C ASN A 336 -22.23 23.49 -18.05
N PRO A 337 -23.51 23.49 -17.64
CA PRO A 337 -24.00 24.39 -16.60
C PRO A 337 -23.34 24.13 -15.25
N ILE A 338 -23.20 25.18 -14.45
CA ILE A 338 -22.83 25.08 -13.04
C ILE A 338 -24.09 24.72 -12.24
N PHE A 339 -24.14 23.50 -11.73
CA PHE A 339 -25.18 23.00 -10.85
C PHE A 339 -24.99 23.52 -9.41
N LEU A 340 -26.10 23.73 -8.70
CA LEU A 340 -26.19 24.42 -7.41
C LEU A 340 -27.13 23.65 -6.45
N PRO A 341 -26.96 23.76 -5.11
CA PRO A 341 -27.89 23.20 -4.14
C PRO A 341 -29.35 23.68 -4.28
N SER A 342 -29.55 24.83 -4.93
CA SER A 342 -30.85 25.45 -5.21
C SER A 342 -31.54 24.98 -6.50
N ASP A 343 -30.89 24.11 -7.30
CA ASP A 343 -31.48 23.56 -8.52
C ASP A 343 -32.57 22.50 -8.22
N ALA A 344 -33.22 21.97 -9.26
CA ALA A 344 -34.17 20.88 -9.07
C ALA A 344 -33.46 19.66 -8.46
N LYS A 345 -34.12 18.99 -7.50
CA LYS A 345 -33.57 17.93 -6.65
C LYS A 345 -32.67 16.93 -7.39
N TYR A 346 -33.10 16.47 -8.57
CA TYR A 346 -32.40 15.43 -9.33
C TYR A 346 -31.27 15.97 -10.22
N ASP A 347 -31.30 17.24 -10.63
CA ASP A 347 -30.16 17.89 -11.27
C ASP A 347 -28.98 17.95 -10.28
N TRP A 348 -29.21 18.48 -9.06
CA TRP A 348 -28.20 18.57 -8.02
C TRP A 348 -27.72 17.20 -7.53
N LEU A 349 -28.63 16.23 -7.39
CA LEU A 349 -28.26 14.87 -7.01
C LEU A 349 -27.39 14.21 -8.08
N LEU A 350 -27.74 14.31 -9.37
CA LEU A 350 -26.94 13.74 -10.45
C LEU A 350 -25.58 14.44 -10.58
N ALA A 351 -25.51 15.76 -10.42
CA ALA A 351 -24.25 16.49 -10.39
C ALA A 351 -23.30 15.97 -9.29
N LYS A 352 -23.83 15.71 -8.09
CA LYS A 352 -23.06 15.05 -7.01
C LYS A 352 -22.66 13.61 -7.35
N ILE A 353 -23.55 12.80 -7.95
CA ILE A 353 -23.23 11.42 -8.38
C ILE A 353 -22.04 11.41 -9.35
N TRP A 354 -21.99 12.33 -10.32
CA TRP A 354 -20.86 12.47 -11.25
C TRP A 354 -19.54 12.79 -10.54
N VAL A 355 -19.57 13.70 -9.56
CA VAL A 355 -18.37 14.00 -8.74
C VAL A 355 -17.96 12.78 -7.90
N ARG A 356 -18.91 12.00 -7.36
CA ARG A 356 -18.60 10.75 -6.64
C ARG A 356 -18.02 9.66 -7.54
N SER A 357 -18.41 9.60 -8.82
CA SER A 357 -17.82 8.68 -9.80
C SER A 357 -16.39 9.10 -10.16
N SER A 358 -16.18 10.39 -10.43
CA SER A 358 -14.85 10.98 -10.69
C SER A 358 -13.89 10.81 -9.50
N ASP A 359 -14.41 10.94 -8.26
CA ASP A 359 -13.68 10.64 -7.03
C ASP A 359 -13.20 9.19 -6.99
N PHE A 360 -14.08 8.24 -7.35
CA PHE A 360 -13.77 6.81 -7.38
C PHE A 360 -12.72 6.45 -8.45
N HIS A 361 -12.79 7.03 -9.65
CA HIS A 361 -11.78 6.79 -10.71
C HIS A 361 -10.39 7.27 -10.30
N VAL A 362 -10.30 8.45 -9.68
CA VAL A 362 -9.04 9.01 -9.18
C VAL A 362 -8.53 8.24 -7.96
N HIS A 363 -9.45 7.85 -7.06
CA HIS A 363 -9.18 7.05 -5.86
C HIS A 363 -8.50 5.73 -6.16
N GLN A 364 -9.19 4.84 -6.88
CA GLN A 364 -8.80 3.45 -7.08
C GLN A 364 -7.40 3.30 -7.70
N THR A 365 -6.97 4.33 -8.40
CA THR A 365 -5.97 4.13 -9.44
C THR A 365 -4.67 4.88 -9.20
N ILE A 366 -4.71 6.07 -8.61
CA ILE A 366 -3.47 6.81 -8.33
C ILE A 366 -3.42 7.27 -6.87
N THR A 367 -4.55 7.43 -6.15
CA THR A 367 -4.53 7.46 -4.67
C THR A 367 -4.07 6.12 -4.14
N HIS A 368 -4.70 5.06 -4.65
CA HIS A 368 -4.38 3.68 -4.35
C HIS A 368 -3.27 3.20 -5.32
N LEU A 369 -3.59 2.55 -6.44
CA LEU A 369 -2.63 1.83 -7.28
C LEU A 369 -1.29 2.54 -7.62
N LEU A 370 -1.23 3.81 -8.06
CA LEU A 370 0.10 4.43 -8.30
C LEU A 370 0.83 4.76 -6.99
N ARG A 371 0.19 5.49 -6.07
CA ARG A 371 0.92 6.09 -4.93
C ARG A 371 1.16 5.16 -3.77
N THR A 372 0.40 4.08 -3.62
CA THR A 372 0.70 3.04 -2.62
C THR A 372 1.44 1.89 -3.30
N HIS A 373 0.73 1.11 -4.13
CA HIS A 373 1.25 -0.10 -4.77
C HIS A 373 2.52 0.15 -5.61
N LEU A 374 2.45 0.95 -6.69
CA LEU A 374 3.56 1.06 -7.64
C LEU A 374 4.76 1.84 -7.06
N VAL A 375 4.54 2.82 -6.19
CA VAL A 375 5.61 3.52 -5.46
C VAL A 375 6.30 2.59 -4.44
N SER A 376 5.55 1.78 -3.69
CA SER A 376 6.12 0.84 -2.73
C SER A 376 6.87 -0.31 -3.41
N GLU A 377 6.41 -0.76 -4.58
CA GLU A 377 7.15 -1.70 -5.43
C GLU A 377 8.48 -1.11 -5.92
N VAL A 378 8.52 0.17 -6.34
CA VAL A 378 9.77 0.84 -6.70
C VAL A 378 10.77 0.84 -5.54
N PHE A 379 10.33 1.13 -4.31
CA PHE A 379 11.20 1.04 -3.14
C PHE A 379 11.65 -0.40 -2.87
N GLY A 380 10.75 -1.39 -2.96
CA GLY A 380 11.06 -2.81 -2.77
C GLY A 380 12.09 -3.34 -3.77
N ILE A 381 11.92 -3.07 -5.07
CA ILE A 381 12.85 -3.52 -6.11
C ILE A 381 14.24 -2.89 -5.90
N ALA A 382 14.31 -1.58 -5.63
CA ALA A 382 15.57 -0.91 -5.35
C ALA A 382 16.25 -1.47 -4.09
N MET A 383 15.49 -1.73 -3.02
CA MET A 383 15.98 -2.34 -1.78
C MET A 383 16.57 -3.72 -2.05
N TYR A 384 15.82 -4.61 -2.73
CA TYR A 384 16.34 -5.93 -3.09
C TYR A 384 17.60 -5.83 -3.95
N ARG A 385 17.64 -4.93 -4.93
CA ARG A 385 18.77 -4.81 -5.87
C ARG A 385 20.06 -4.29 -5.25
N GLN A 386 19.98 -3.34 -4.32
CA GLN A 386 21.14 -2.53 -3.90
C GLN A 386 21.53 -2.68 -2.43
N LEU A 387 20.68 -3.24 -1.56
CA LEU A 387 20.96 -3.39 -0.14
C LEU A 387 21.09 -4.88 0.25
N PRO A 388 22.30 -5.35 0.67
CA PRO A 388 22.52 -6.75 1.04
C PRO A 388 21.83 -7.12 2.36
N ALA A 389 21.65 -8.42 2.65
CA ALA A 389 20.84 -8.88 3.79
C ALA A 389 21.36 -8.43 5.17
N VAL A 390 22.66 -8.12 5.27
CA VAL A 390 23.30 -7.58 6.47
C VAL A 390 23.09 -6.07 6.66
N HIS A 391 22.63 -5.34 5.65
CA HIS A 391 22.53 -3.89 5.70
C HIS A 391 21.38 -3.43 6.62
N PRO A 392 21.60 -2.46 7.53
CA PRO A 392 20.55 -2.02 8.46
C PRO A 392 19.28 -1.51 7.76
N ILE A 393 19.39 -0.88 6.59
CA ILE A 393 18.22 -0.41 5.84
C ILE A 393 17.47 -1.58 5.17
N PHE A 394 18.16 -2.64 4.75
CA PHE A 394 17.47 -3.87 4.30
C PHE A 394 16.68 -4.49 5.46
N LYS A 395 17.33 -4.69 6.62
CA LYS A 395 16.71 -5.25 7.83
C LYS A 395 15.50 -4.45 8.32
N LEU A 396 15.53 -3.12 8.13
CA LEU A 396 14.41 -2.22 8.42
C LEU A 396 13.28 -2.31 7.38
N LEU A 397 13.60 -2.22 6.08
CA LEU A 397 12.59 -2.07 5.02
C LEU A 397 11.96 -3.38 4.55
N VAL A 398 12.59 -4.54 4.74
CA VAL A 398 12.10 -5.82 4.21
C VAL A 398 10.69 -6.17 4.70
N ALA A 399 10.40 -5.91 5.98
CA ALA A 399 9.07 -6.10 6.57
C ALA A 399 7.99 -5.16 5.98
N HIS A 400 8.40 -4.01 5.42
CA HIS A 400 7.52 -2.99 4.86
C HIS A 400 7.29 -3.13 3.34
N VAL A 401 7.97 -4.07 2.67
CA VAL A 401 7.76 -4.39 1.24
C VAL A 401 7.36 -5.86 1.01
N ARG A 402 7.04 -6.59 2.09
CA ARG A 402 6.54 -7.98 2.03
C ARG A 402 5.33 -8.06 1.10
N PHE A 403 5.36 -9.01 0.17
CA PHE A 403 4.35 -9.24 -0.86
C PHE A 403 3.98 -8.09 -1.81
N THR A 404 4.50 -6.87 -1.65
CA THR A 404 4.15 -5.73 -2.51
C THR A 404 4.46 -5.97 -3.99
N ILE A 405 5.57 -6.67 -4.29
CA ILE A 405 5.89 -7.06 -5.67
C ILE A 405 4.97 -8.21 -6.16
N ALA A 406 4.54 -9.10 -5.26
CA ALA A 406 3.62 -10.20 -5.58
C ALA A 406 2.21 -9.71 -5.94
N ILE A 407 1.60 -8.86 -5.10
CA ILE A 407 0.26 -8.31 -5.32
C ILE A 407 0.22 -7.45 -6.58
N ASN A 408 1.26 -6.63 -6.83
CA ASN A 408 1.34 -5.79 -8.02
C ASN A 408 1.55 -6.62 -9.31
N THR A 409 2.27 -7.74 -9.23
CA THR A 409 2.46 -8.63 -10.38
C THR A 409 1.16 -9.35 -10.72
N LYS A 410 0.42 -9.85 -9.72
CA LYS A 410 -0.95 -10.34 -9.92
C LYS A 410 -1.90 -9.26 -10.42
N ALA A 411 -1.73 -8.00 -9.99
CA ALA A 411 -2.54 -6.91 -10.51
C ALA A 411 -2.25 -6.68 -12.00
N ARG A 412 -0.99 -6.65 -12.43
CA ARG A 412 -0.61 -6.58 -13.85
C ARG A 412 -1.07 -7.78 -14.69
N GLU A 413 -1.20 -8.96 -14.06
CA GLU A 413 -1.62 -10.21 -14.68
C GLU A 413 -3.16 -10.32 -14.80
N GLN A 414 -3.92 -9.87 -13.80
CA GLN A 414 -5.35 -10.14 -13.63
C GLN A 414 -6.26 -8.90 -13.49
N LEU A 415 -5.73 -7.78 -12.99
CA LEU A 415 -6.53 -6.62 -12.53
C LEU A 415 -6.41 -5.39 -13.44
N ILE A 416 -5.25 -5.14 -14.05
CA ILE A 416 -4.99 -3.93 -14.87
C ILE A 416 -4.37 -4.24 -16.24
N CYS A 417 -4.31 -5.52 -16.62
CA CYS A 417 -4.02 -5.94 -17.98
C CYS A 417 -5.04 -5.42 -19.01
N GLU A 418 -4.68 -5.47 -20.29
CA GLU A 418 -5.68 -5.31 -21.36
C GLU A 418 -6.76 -6.39 -21.21
N TYR A 419 -8.03 -5.99 -21.23
CA TYR A 419 -9.20 -6.81 -20.85
C TYR A 419 -9.26 -7.25 -19.37
N GLY A 420 -8.47 -6.62 -18.49
CA GLY A 420 -8.57 -6.69 -17.04
C GLY A 420 -9.70 -5.82 -16.45
N LEU A 421 -9.46 -5.26 -15.26
CA LEU A 421 -10.50 -4.77 -14.34
C LEU A 421 -10.40 -3.28 -13.89
N PHE A 422 -9.34 -2.47 -14.16
CA PHE A 422 -9.23 -1.07 -13.63
C PHE A 422 -8.28 -0.02 -14.33
N ASP A 423 -8.53 1.33 -14.29
CA ASP A 423 -7.64 2.42 -14.86
C ASP A 423 -7.70 3.94 -14.34
N LYS A 424 -6.85 4.87 -14.89
CA LYS A 424 -6.12 6.21 -14.56
C LYS A 424 -6.53 7.44 -13.58
N ALA A 425 -5.64 8.07 -12.74
CA ALA A 425 -5.47 9.59 -12.41
C ALA A 425 -5.29 10.22 -10.90
N ILE A 426 -4.42 11.25 -10.51
CA ILE A 426 -4.48 12.33 -9.37
C ILE A 426 -3.36 13.49 -9.31
N LYS A 427 -3.53 14.69 -8.62
CA LYS A 427 -2.45 15.44 -7.82
C LYS A 427 -2.76 16.16 -6.41
N ALA A 428 -2.05 17.23 -5.96
CA ALA A 428 -1.81 17.64 -4.53
C ALA A 428 -2.30 19.07 -4.07
N ARG A 429 -2.29 19.42 -2.74
CA ARG A 429 -3.42 20.21 -2.12
C ARG A 429 -3.25 21.36 -1.09
N GLY A 430 -2.50 21.25 0.01
CA GLY A 430 -2.51 22.26 1.11
C GLY A 430 -3.80 22.29 1.96
N MET A 431 -3.81 21.55 3.07
CA MET A 431 -4.97 21.31 3.97
C MET A 431 -4.54 21.17 5.45
N ASP A 432 -3.41 21.76 5.79
CA ASP A 432 -2.59 21.50 6.98
C ASP A 432 -3.13 22.15 8.26
N SER A 433 -3.76 23.34 8.18
CA SER A 433 -4.28 24.07 9.35
C SER A 433 -5.37 23.30 10.12
N THR A 434 -5.08 22.98 11.38
CA THR A 434 -5.98 22.28 12.31
C THR A 434 -7.07 23.18 12.88
N GLU A 435 -6.76 24.47 13.08
CA GLU A 435 -7.73 25.48 13.53
C GLU A 435 -8.74 25.82 12.43
N ASP A 436 -8.29 25.99 11.19
CA ASP A 436 -9.18 26.28 10.06
C ASP A 436 -10.08 25.10 9.70
N ILE A 437 -9.59 23.87 9.87
CA ILE A 437 -10.21 22.63 9.36
C ILE A 437 -10.23 21.56 10.48
N PRO A 438 -11.08 21.71 11.52
CA PRO A 438 -11.00 20.94 12.78
C PRO A 438 -11.61 19.53 12.74
N TYR A 439 -11.95 19.00 11.56
CA TYR A 439 -12.60 17.69 11.38
C TYR A 439 -11.96 16.88 10.23
N TYR A 440 -10.64 16.92 10.10
CA TYR A 440 -9.90 16.25 9.04
C TYR A 440 -9.06 15.07 9.57
N PHE A 441 -9.77 14.03 10.00
CA PHE A 441 -9.22 12.92 10.78
C PHE A 441 -8.11 12.15 10.05
N TYR A 442 -8.16 12.05 8.71
CA TYR A 442 -7.06 11.48 7.91
C TYR A 442 -5.74 12.24 8.07
N ARG A 443 -5.78 13.58 8.13
CA ARG A 443 -4.57 14.38 8.43
C ARG A 443 -4.17 14.20 9.88
N ASP A 444 -5.12 14.34 10.79
CA ASP A 444 -4.85 14.39 12.23
C ASP A 444 -4.20 13.08 12.72
N ASP A 445 -4.70 11.93 12.29
CA ASP A 445 -4.10 10.62 12.58
C ASP A 445 -2.83 10.36 11.76
N GLY A 446 -2.83 10.83 10.51
CA GLY A 446 -1.71 10.64 9.58
C GLY A 446 -0.44 11.33 10.07
N LEU A 447 -0.55 12.52 10.67
CA LEU A 447 0.57 13.22 11.30
C LEU A 447 1.10 12.45 12.51
N LEU A 448 0.23 11.94 13.39
CA LEU A 448 0.66 11.15 14.56
C LEU A 448 1.42 9.87 14.15
N VAL A 449 0.92 9.14 13.14
CA VAL A 449 1.57 7.92 12.64
C VAL A 449 2.86 8.26 11.88
N TRP A 450 2.89 9.37 11.13
CA TRP A 450 4.09 9.88 10.48
C TRP A 450 5.19 10.21 11.50
N GLU A 451 4.88 10.98 12.55
CA GLU A 451 5.82 11.35 13.61
C GLU A 451 6.36 10.13 14.36
N ALA A 452 5.52 9.12 14.63
CA ALA A 452 5.96 7.87 15.24
C ALA A 452 6.97 7.11 14.35
N ILE A 453 6.72 7.03 13.03
CA ILE A 453 7.64 6.42 12.06
C ILE A 453 8.91 7.27 11.91
N GLN A 454 8.80 8.60 11.91
CA GLN A 454 9.96 9.49 11.81
C GLN A 454 10.87 9.39 13.03
N SER A 455 10.29 9.35 14.24
CA SER A 455 11.05 9.09 15.47
C SER A 455 11.74 7.73 15.44
N PHE A 456 11.07 6.68 14.95
CA PHE A 456 11.64 5.33 14.86
C PHE A 456 12.78 5.25 13.82
N THR A 457 12.58 5.78 12.61
CA THR A 457 13.64 5.79 11.58
C THR A 457 14.82 6.67 11.98
N SER A 458 14.59 7.79 12.65
CA SER A 458 15.66 8.66 13.18
C SER A 458 16.48 7.93 14.24
N GLU A 459 15.84 7.18 15.15
CA GLU A 459 16.52 6.36 16.15
C GLU A 459 17.32 5.22 15.50
N VAL A 460 16.74 4.48 14.54
CA VAL A 460 17.45 3.41 13.81
C VAL A 460 18.63 3.95 13.01
N VAL A 461 18.49 5.11 12.36
CA VAL A 461 19.61 5.77 11.67
C VAL A 461 20.68 6.21 12.67
N GLY A 462 20.31 6.76 13.83
CA GLY A 462 21.24 7.16 14.88
C GLY A 462 22.03 6.00 15.50
N ILE A 463 21.53 4.76 15.44
CA ILE A 463 22.23 3.56 15.92
C ILE A 463 23.35 3.13 14.96
N TYR A 464 23.15 3.24 13.64
CA TYR A 464 24.09 2.71 12.63
C TYR A 464 24.90 3.76 11.86
N TYR A 465 24.46 5.03 11.87
CA TYR A 465 25.15 6.14 11.23
C TYR A 465 25.58 7.14 12.31
N GLU A 466 26.89 7.19 12.55
CA GLU A 466 27.53 8.03 13.56
C GLU A 466 27.37 9.53 13.27
N ASP A 467 27.49 9.90 12.00
CA ASP A 467 27.33 11.25 11.47
C ASP A 467 26.79 11.24 10.02
N ASP A 468 26.74 12.42 9.40
CA ASP A 468 26.25 12.63 8.04
C ASP A 468 27.27 12.21 6.95
N GLN A 469 28.58 12.20 7.27
CA GLN A 469 29.62 11.71 6.35
C GLN A 469 29.50 10.19 6.15
N VAL A 470 29.13 9.43 7.20
CA VAL A 470 28.79 8.00 7.06
C VAL A 470 27.68 7.78 6.03
N VAL A 471 26.66 8.65 6.03
CA VAL A 471 25.53 8.58 5.08
C VAL A 471 26.01 8.89 3.65
N VAL A 472 26.92 9.85 3.48
CA VAL A 472 27.51 10.19 2.17
C VAL A 472 28.39 9.07 1.62
N GLU A 473 29.14 8.38 2.48
CA GLU A 473 30.09 7.32 2.09
C GLU A 473 29.44 5.95 1.83
N ASP A 474 28.20 5.72 2.30
CA ASP A 474 27.46 4.47 2.03
C ASP A 474 27.01 4.38 0.56
N GLN A 475 27.88 3.83 -0.27
CA GLN A 475 27.63 3.63 -1.70
C GLN A 475 26.40 2.74 -1.99
N GLU A 476 26.04 1.80 -1.10
CA GLU A 476 24.88 0.90 -1.26
C GLU A 476 23.58 1.69 -1.05
N LEU A 477 23.54 2.56 -0.04
CA LEU A 477 22.48 3.56 0.14
C LEU A 477 22.41 4.54 -1.04
N GLN A 478 23.55 5.07 -1.51
CA GLN A 478 23.54 5.99 -2.65
C GLN A 478 23.04 5.33 -3.95
N ASP A 479 23.33 4.04 -4.17
CA ASP A 479 22.83 3.30 -5.34
C ASP A 479 21.36 2.87 -5.18
N PHE A 480 20.89 2.54 -3.96
CA PHE A 480 19.46 2.36 -3.66
C PHE A 480 18.64 3.62 -4.04
N VAL A 481 19.06 4.79 -3.56
CA VAL A 481 18.40 6.07 -3.86
C VAL A 481 18.47 6.40 -5.36
N ARG A 482 19.61 6.09 -6.00
CA ARG A 482 19.81 6.29 -7.44
C ARG A 482 18.92 5.38 -8.28
N ASP A 483 18.74 4.11 -7.90
CA ASP A 483 17.85 3.18 -8.63
C ASP A 483 16.39 3.65 -8.58
N VAL A 484 15.92 4.12 -7.41
CA VAL A 484 14.60 4.75 -7.27
C VAL A 484 14.48 5.99 -8.16
N TYR A 485 15.48 6.88 -8.17
CA TYR A 485 15.44 8.09 -9.00
C TYR A 485 15.49 7.79 -10.50
N VAL A 486 16.42 6.94 -10.94
CA VAL A 486 16.73 6.70 -12.36
C VAL A 486 15.73 5.77 -13.02
N TYR A 487 15.45 4.61 -12.41
CA TYR A 487 14.54 3.62 -12.99
C TYR A 487 13.10 3.86 -12.51
N GLY A 488 12.86 3.80 -11.21
CA GLY A 488 11.51 3.95 -10.65
C GLY A 488 10.84 5.28 -11.02
N MET A 489 11.55 6.40 -10.88
CA MET A 489 11.06 7.75 -11.20
C MET A 489 11.55 8.27 -12.57
N ARG A 490 12.06 7.36 -13.42
CA ARG A 490 12.50 7.60 -14.81
C ARG A 490 13.50 8.76 -14.99
N GLY A 491 14.29 9.09 -13.98
CA GLY A 491 15.22 10.22 -13.96
C GLY A 491 14.55 11.60 -14.08
N ARG A 492 13.23 11.70 -13.92
CA ARG A 492 12.46 12.93 -14.18
C ARG A 492 12.76 13.98 -13.11
N LYS A 493 13.53 15.03 -13.44
CA LYS A 493 13.88 16.16 -12.53
C LYS A 493 12.68 16.71 -11.75
N ALA A 494 11.50 16.78 -12.36
CA ALA A 494 10.26 17.28 -11.77
C ALA A 494 9.53 16.28 -10.82
N SER A 495 10.11 15.12 -10.50
CA SER A 495 9.57 14.20 -9.50
C SER A 495 9.80 14.68 -8.06
N GLY A 496 10.85 15.48 -7.83
CA GLY A 496 11.28 15.92 -6.49
C GLY A 496 12.11 14.87 -5.72
N PHE A 497 12.27 13.65 -6.24
CA PHE A 497 13.07 12.61 -5.56
C PHE A 497 14.56 12.98 -5.51
N PRO A 498 15.25 12.70 -4.38
CA PRO A 498 16.69 12.90 -4.27
C PRO A 498 17.47 11.96 -5.19
N LYS A 499 18.66 12.39 -5.62
CA LYS A 499 19.63 11.57 -6.38
C LYS A 499 20.69 10.90 -5.50
N SER A 500 20.78 11.36 -4.26
CA SER A 500 21.77 11.02 -3.25
C SER A 500 21.24 11.55 -1.91
N ILE A 501 21.48 10.84 -0.82
CA ILE A 501 21.16 11.33 0.55
C ILE A 501 22.47 11.70 1.25
N LYS A 502 22.49 12.81 1.98
CA LYS A 502 23.72 13.41 2.53
C LYS A 502 23.65 13.80 4.01
N SER A 503 22.58 13.42 4.70
CA SER A 503 22.43 13.61 6.14
C SER A 503 21.52 12.54 6.73
N ARG A 504 21.68 12.28 8.03
CA ARG A 504 20.87 11.33 8.80
C ARG A 504 19.41 11.79 8.92
N GLU A 505 19.20 13.10 9.01
CA GLU A 505 17.87 13.72 8.93
C GLU A 505 17.18 13.37 7.61
N LYS A 506 17.84 13.62 6.47
CA LYS A 506 17.25 13.35 5.15
C LYS A 506 17.12 11.85 4.86
N LEU A 507 17.93 11.02 5.51
CA LEU A 507 17.79 9.56 5.50
C LEU A 507 16.53 9.12 6.27
N SER A 508 16.33 9.62 7.50
CA SER A 508 15.13 9.35 8.29
C SER A 508 13.87 9.84 7.57
N GLU A 509 13.87 11.04 6.99
CA GLU A 509 12.73 11.54 6.19
C GLU A 509 12.43 10.60 5.02
N TYR A 510 13.45 10.16 4.27
CA TYR A 510 13.27 9.25 3.14
C TYR A 510 12.75 7.88 3.55
N LEU A 511 13.28 7.30 4.64
CA LEU A 511 12.79 6.03 5.21
C LEU A 511 11.35 6.17 5.74
N THR A 512 11.00 7.33 6.29
CA THR A 512 9.63 7.66 6.72
C THR A 512 8.68 7.70 5.53
N VAL A 513 9.07 8.31 4.41
CA VAL A 513 8.29 8.25 3.15
C VAL A 513 8.05 6.80 2.72
N VAL A 514 9.07 5.94 2.71
CA VAL A 514 8.91 4.52 2.32
C VAL A 514 7.92 3.81 3.24
N ILE A 515 8.17 3.83 4.55
CA ILE A 515 7.40 3.07 5.53
C ILE A 515 5.95 3.59 5.62
N PHE A 516 5.75 4.91 5.68
CA PHE A 516 4.40 5.50 5.74
C PHE A 516 3.61 5.23 4.45
N THR A 517 4.26 5.26 3.28
CA THR A 517 3.59 4.99 2.00
C THR A 517 3.12 3.53 1.90
N ALA A 518 3.95 2.59 2.35
CA ALA A 518 3.65 1.16 2.28
C ALA A 518 2.66 0.67 3.36
N SER A 519 2.52 1.42 4.46
CA SER A 519 1.67 1.07 5.60
C SER A 519 0.47 2.03 5.75
N ALA A 520 0.66 3.15 6.46
CA ALA A 520 -0.39 4.08 6.86
C ALA A 520 -1.17 4.67 5.68
N GLN A 521 -0.47 5.16 4.65
CA GLN A 521 -1.10 5.73 3.46
C GLN A 521 -1.88 4.68 2.67
N HIS A 522 -1.43 3.43 2.65
CA HIS A 522 -2.15 2.32 2.05
C HIS A 522 -3.43 2.01 2.84
N ALA A 523 -3.31 1.78 4.14
CA ALA A 523 -4.44 1.47 5.01
C ALA A 523 -5.55 2.53 4.96
N ALA A 524 -5.16 3.82 4.98
CA ALA A 524 -6.05 4.96 4.95
C ALA A 524 -6.94 5.06 3.69
N VAL A 525 -6.52 4.44 2.57
CA VAL A 525 -7.21 4.55 1.27
C VAL A 525 -7.69 3.21 0.74
N ASN A 526 -7.27 2.08 1.33
CA ASN A 526 -7.71 0.75 0.94
C ASN A 526 -8.90 0.25 1.80
N PHE A 527 -8.77 0.19 3.13
CA PHE A 527 -9.77 -0.49 3.98
C PHE A 527 -11.11 0.26 4.14
N GLY A 528 -11.21 1.49 3.61
CA GLY A 528 -12.47 2.22 3.51
C GLY A 528 -13.33 1.87 2.28
N GLN A 529 -12.85 1.02 1.36
CA GLN A 529 -13.54 0.81 0.08
C GLN A 529 -14.93 0.20 0.28
N TYR A 530 -15.07 -0.86 1.08
CA TYR A 530 -16.39 -1.45 1.32
C TYR A 530 -17.30 -0.51 2.14
N ASP A 531 -16.74 0.26 3.07
CA ASP A 531 -17.49 1.24 3.87
C ASP A 531 -18.16 2.34 3.03
N TRP A 532 -17.41 2.90 2.07
CA TRP A 532 -17.84 4.09 1.32
C TRP A 532 -18.37 3.79 -0.08
N CYS A 533 -17.91 2.71 -0.72
CA CYS A 533 -18.22 2.42 -2.12
C CYS A 533 -19.27 1.32 -2.32
N SER A 534 -19.58 0.49 -1.32
CA SER A 534 -20.57 -0.58 -1.48
C SER A 534 -21.99 -0.06 -1.74
N TRP A 535 -22.36 1.10 -1.19
CA TRP A 535 -23.55 1.82 -1.64
C TRP A 535 -23.24 2.56 -2.94
N ILE A 536 -23.37 1.85 -4.06
CA ILE A 536 -22.95 2.27 -5.42
C ILE A 536 -23.34 3.71 -5.81
N PRO A 537 -24.54 4.26 -5.49
CA PRO A 537 -24.87 5.65 -5.79
C PRO A 537 -23.93 6.70 -5.16
N ASN A 538 -23.18 6.32 -4.13
CA ASN A 538 -22.16 7.15 -3.46
C ASN A 538 -20.74 6.95 -4.01
N ALA A 539 -20.49 5.96 -4.87
CA ALA A 539 -19.24 5.81 -5.62
C ALA A 539 -19.45 4.96 -6.90
N PRO A 540 -20.07 5.52 -7.96
CA PRO A 540 -20.34 4.74 -9.16
C PRO A 540 -19.04 4.40 -9.92
N PRO A 541 -18.72 3.12 -10.17
CA PRO A 541 -17.56 2.73 -10.98
C PRO A 541 -17.66 3.13 -12.45
N THR A 542 -18.88 3.40 -12.95
CA THR A 542 -19.13 3.84 -14.33
C THR A 542 -20.45 4.60 -14.41
N MET A 543 -20.67 5.30 -15.52
CA MET A 543 -21.91 5.99 -15.85
C MET A 543 -22.32 5.63 -17.30
N ARG A 544 -23.59 5.26 -17.51
CA ARG A 544 -24.13 4.73 -18.78
C ARG A 544 -24.83 5.78 -19.67
N ALA A 545 -24.86 7.03 -19.23
CA ALA A 545 -25.34 8.19 -19.99
C ALA A 545 -24.32 9.34 -19.85
N PRO A 546 -24.29 10.33 -20.76
CA PRO A 546 -23.40 11.49 -20.63
C PRO A 546 -23.84 12.44 -19.50
N PRO A 547 -22.95 13.34 -19.03
CA PRO A 547 -23.32 14.39 -18.09
C PRO A 547 -24.48 15.27 -18.59
N PRO A 548 -25.43 15.69 -17.72
CA PRO A 548 -26.55 16.54 -18.11
C PRO A 548 -26.07 17.90 -18.62
N THR A 549 -26.50 18.27 -19.84
CA THR A 549 -26.10 19.52 -20.51
C THR A 549 -27.08 20.68 -20.31
N ALA A 550 -28.08 20.51 -19.43
CA ALA A 550 -29.12 21.49 -19.11
C ALA A 550 -29.68 21.20 -17.71
N LYS A 551 -30.37 22.19 -17.13
CA LYS A 551 -31.10 22.08 -15.85
C LYS A 551 -32.60 21.85 -16.10
N GLY A 552 -33.31 21.36 -15.08
CA GLY A 552 -34.76 21.15 -15.09
C GLY A 552 -35.23 19.93 -15.88
N VAL A 553 -34.31 19.01 -16.21
CA VAL A 553 -34.59 17.88 -17.13
C VAL A 553 -34.31 16.50 -16.52
N VAL A 554 -33.57 16.41 -15.41
CA VAL A 554 -33.17 15.13 -14.82
C VAL A 554 -34.30 14.51 -14.01
N THR A 555 -34.62 13.25 -14.28
CA THR A 555 -35.58 12.44 -13.48
C THR A 555 -34.88 11.36 -12.67
N ILE A 556 -35.56 10.78 -11.68
CA ILE A 556 -34.98 9.72 -10.84
C ILE A 556 -34.77 8.41 -11.63
N GLU A 557 -35.64 8.13 -12.60
CA GLU A 557 -35.56 6.99 -13.52
C GLU A 557 -34.30 7.12 -14.40
N GLN A 558 -34.05 8.32 -14.95
CA GLN A 558 -32.83 8.61 -15.70
C GLN A 558 -31.57 8.44 -14.85
N ILE A 559 -31.60 8.76 -13.55
CA ILE A 559 -30.47 8.50 -12.64
C ILE A 559 -30.24 6.98 -12.49
N VAL A 560 -31.29 6.18 -12.34
CA VAL A 560 -31.18 4.70 -12.22
C VAL A 560 -30.63 4.07 -13.50
N ASP A 561 -31.04 4.54 -14.68
CA ASP A 561 -30.47 4.08 -15.96
C ASP A 561 -29.07 4.65 -16.26
N THR A 562 -28.70 5.80 -15.70
CA THR A 562 -27.33 6.35 -15.78
C THR A 562 -26.36 5.59 -14.86
N LEU A 563 -26.81 5.18 -13.67
CA LEU A 563 -26.02 4.38 -12.73
C LEU A 563 -25.68 2.98 -13.29
N PRO A 564 -24.67 2.27 -12.75
CA PRO A 564 -24.28 0.95 -13.22
C PRO A 564 -25.41 -0.08 -13.26
N ASP A 565 -25.37 -0.94 -14.27
CA ASP A 565 -26.18 -2.17 -14.36
C ASP A 565 -25.86 -3.18 -13.25
N ARG A 566 -26.69 -4.21 -13.11
CA ARG A 566 -26.56 -5.29 -12.12
C ARG A 566 -25.24 -6.06 -12.26
N GLY A 567 -24.71 -6.23 -13.47
CA GLY A 567 -23.43 -6.91 -13.73
C GLY A 567 -22.25 -6.14 -13.16
N ARG A 568 -22.07 -4.89 -13.59
CA ARG A 568 -21.01 -3.99 -13.08
C ARG A 568 -21.17 -3.73 -11.59
N SER A 569 -22.41 -3.63 -11.10
CA SER A 569 -22.72 -3.54 -9.65
C SER A 569 -22.21 -4.75 -8.86
N CYS A 570 -22.36 -5.96 -9.41
CA CYS A 570 -21.95 -7.22 -8.79
C CYS A 570 -20.43 -7.32 -8.65
N TRP A 571 -19.71 -7.06 -9.75
CA TRP A 571 -18.24 -7.08 -9.77
C TRP A 571 -17.63 -5.99 -8.89
N HIS A 572 -18.21 -4.79 -8.88
CA HIS A 572 -17.81 -3.71 -7.98
C HIS A 572 -17.91 -4.11 -6.51
N LEU A 573 -19.06 -4.64 -6.09
CA LEU A 573 -19.26 -5.11 -4.71
C LEU A 573 -18.27 -6.22 -4.33
N GLY A 574 -18.04 -7.19 -5.22
CA GLY A 574 -17.05 -8.25 -5.00
C GLY A 574 -15.62 -7.71 -4.84
N ALA A 575 -15.23 -6.75 -5.69
CA ALA A 575 -13.92 -6.11 -5.64
C ALA A 575 -13.71 -5.29 -4.37
N VAL A 576 -14.57 -4.31 -4.09
CA VAL A 576 -14.41 -3.41 -2.92
C VAL A 576 -14.54 -4.16 -1.59
N TRP A 577 -15.28 -5.28 -1.55
CA TRP A 577 -15.29 -6.17 -0.39
C TRP A 577 -13.95 -6.90 -0.22
N ALA A 578 -13.48 -7.57 -1.27
CA ALA A 578 -12.28 -8.41 -1.20
C ALA A 578 -11.00 -7.62 -0.91
N LEU A 579 -10.88 -6.41 -1.46
CA LEU A 579 -9.77 -5.50 -1.15
C LEU A 579 -9.82 -4.97 0.30
N SER A 580 -11.00 -4.91 0.92
CA SER A 580 -11.15 -4.39 2.29
C SER A 580 -10.93 -5.44 3.39
N GLN A 581 -10.44 -6.65 3.08
CA GLN A 581 -10.23 -7.73 4.08
C GLN A 581 -8.78 -7.81 4.53
N PHE A 582 -8.55 -7.95 5.85
CA PHE A 582 -7.27 -8.38 6.40
C PHE A 582 -7.09 -9.90 6.26
N GLN A 583 -5.84 -10.38 6.24
CA GLN A 583 -5.56 -11.81 6.39
C GLN A 583 -5.78 -12.27 7.85
N GLU A 584 -6.03 -13.56 8.07
CA GLU A 584 -6.17 -14.14 9.41
C GLU A 584 -4.91 -13.95 10.28
N ASN A 585 -3.74 -13.90 9.65
CA ASN A 585 -2.44 -13.72 10.28
C ASN A 585 -1.77 -12.42 9.78
N GLU A 586 -2.54 -11.33 9.70
CA GLU A 586 -2.05 -10.03 9.26
C GLU A 586 -0.96 -9.47 10.19
N LEU A 587 0.05 -8.80 9.61
CA LEU A 587 1.15 -8.21 10.36
C LEU A 587 1.01 -6.68 10.39
N PHE A 588 0.37 -6.18 11.44
CA PHE A 588 0.15 -4.75 11.67
C PHE A 588 1.43 -3.98 12.02
N LEU A 589 1.37 -2.65 11.90
CA LEU A 589 2.51 -1.75 11.98
C LEU A 589 3.31 -1.95 13.28
N GLY A 590 4.60 -2.25 13.15
CA GLY A 590 5.49 -2.53 14.29
C GLY A 590 5.51 -4.00 14.75
N MET A 591 4.69 -4.88 14.17
CA MET A 591 4.79 -6.34 14.37
C MET A 591 5.91 -6.90 13.49
N TYR A 592 7.06 -7.20 14.09
CA TYR A 592 8.24 -7.71 13.40
C TYR A 592 8.62 -9.13 13.89
N PRO A 593 7.93 -10.19 13.43
CA PRO A 593 8.22 -11.58 13.83
C PRO A 593 9.42 -12.20 13.08
N GLU A 594 9.92 -11.54 12.04
CA GLU A 594 11.19 -11.87 11.39
C GLU A 594 12.30 -11.03 12.03
N GLU A 595 13.11 -11.65 12.88
CA GLU A 595 14.17 -11.00 13.67
C GLU A 595 15.43 -10.73 12.84
N HIS A 596 15.26 -10.04 11.70
CA HIS A 596 16.36 -9.54 10.87
C HIS A 596 17.35 -8.69 11.67
N PHE A 597 16.85 -7.95 12.67
CA PHE A 597 17.64 -7.26 13.68
C PHE A 597 17.70 -8.07 14.98
N ILE A 598 18.90 -8.53 15.35
CA ILE A 598 19.12 -9.24 16.62
C ILE A 598 19.59 -8.32 17.76
N GLU A 599 20.10 -7.14 17.43
CA GLU A 599 20.86 -6.27 18.34
C GLU A 599 19.98 -5.49 19.33
N LYS A 600 20.46 -5.38 20.59
CA LYS A 600 19.70 -4.78 21.69
C LYS A 600 19.23 -3.33 21.43
N PRO A 601 20.06 -2.38 20.95
CA PRO A 601 19.63 -0.98 20.79
C PRO A 601 18.46 -0.82 19.82
N VAL A 602 18.46 -1.56 18.71
CA VAL A 602 17.36 -1.52 17.72
C VAL A 602 16.13 -2.29 18.20
N LYS A 603 16.29 -3.42 18.92
CA LYS A 603 15.16 -4.09 19.58
C LYS A 603 14.48 -3.19 20.61
N GLU A 604 15.24 -2.36 21.33
CA GLU A 604 14.68 -1.34 22.21
C GLU A 604 13.97 -0.19 21.45
N ALA A 605 14.50 0.26 20.31
CA ALA A 605 13.83 1.22 19.44
C ALA A 605 12.50 0.67 18.90
N MET A 606 12.46 -0.62 18.51
CA MET A 606 11.23 -1.32 18.09
C MET A 606 10.21 -1.51 19.24
N ILE A 607 10.66 -1.49 20.50
CA ILE A 607 9.78 -1.45 21.69
C ILE A 607 9.23 -0.03 21.89
N ARG A 608 10.07 1.01 21.77
CA ARG A 608 9.64 2.42 21.84
C ARG A 608 8.63 2.75 20.74
N PHE A 609 8.87 2.32 19.51
CA PHE A 609 7.96 2.50 18.38
C PHE A 609 6.58 1.87 18.65
N ARG A 610 6.52 0.60 19.04
CA ARG A 610 5.24 -0.07 19.40
C ARG A 610 4.49 0.66 20.52
N LYS A 611 5.18 1.09 21.57
CA LYS A 611 4.56 1.87 22.66
C LYS A 611 3.98 3.21 22.19
N ASN A 612 4.63 3.88 21.23
CA ASN A 612 4.09 5.10 20.62
C ASN A 612 2.83 4.80 19.80
N LEU A 613 2.81 3.69 19.05
CA LEU A 613 1.63 3.24 18.30
C LEU A 613 0.46 2.88 19.24
N GLU A 614 0.70 2.18 20.36
CA GLU A 614 -0.31 1.88 21.40
C GLU A 614 -0.94 3.17 21.98
N ALA A 615 -0.13 4.22 22.17
CA ALA A 615 -0.62 5.54 22.59
C ALA A 615 -1.50 6.20 21.50
N ILE A 616 -1.14 6.07 20.23
CA ILE A 616 -1.92 6.60 19.10
C ILE A 616 -3.26 5.86 18.95
N VAL A 617 -3.27 4.51 19.06
CA VAL A 617 -4.52 3.72 19.13
C VAL A 617 -5.44 4.26 20.24
N SER A 618 -4.88 4.54 21.42
CA SER A 618 -5.63 5.07 22.56
C SER A 618 -6.22 6.46 22.30
N VAL A 619 -5.46 7.37 21.66
CA VAL A 619 -5.93 8.71 21.25
C VAL A 619 -7.05 8.62 20.20
N ILE A 620 -6.87 7.79 19.18
CA ILE A 620 -7.85 7.59 18.11
C ILE A 620 -9.14 6.98 18.65
N ALA A 621 -9.04 5.97 19.53
CA ALA A 621 -10.18 5.35 20.20
C ALA A 621 -10.97 6.35 21.05
N GLU A 622 -10.31 7.14 21.90
CA GLU A 622 -10.98 8.17 22.72
C GLU A 622 -11.65 9.24 21.86
N ARG A 623 -10.95 9.76 20.85
CA ARG A 623 -11.51 10.72 19.89
C ARG A 623 -12.73 10.17 19.16
N ASN A 624 -12.76 8.87 18.86
CA ASN A 624 -13.83 8.21 18.11
C ASN A 624 -15.10 7.94 18.92
N LYS A 625 -15.01 7.70 20.25
CA LYS A 625 -16.19 7.51 21.13
C LYS A 625 -17.26 8.58 20.96
N ASN A 626 -16.83 9.80 20.67
CA ASN A 626 -17.69 10.99 20.58
C ASN A 626 -18.07 11.38 19.13
N LYS A 627 -17.90 10.48 18.13
CA LYS A 627 -18.24 10.75 16.72
C LYS A 627 -19.46 9.93 16.26
N LYS A 628 -20.40 10.58 15.57
CA LYS A 628 -21.54 9.90 14.89
C LYS A 628 -21.08 8.92 13.79
N LEU A 629 -19.90 9.18 13.23
CA LEU A 629 -19.22 8.33 12.27
C LEU A 629 -17.71 8.34 12.60
N PRO A 630 -17.21 7.34 13.34
CA PRO A 630 -15.79 7.17 13.63
C PRO A 630 -14.94 7.03 12.37
N TYR A 631 -13.64 7.33 12.50
CA TYR A 631 -12.63 7.10 11.46
C TYR A 631 -11.53 6.21 12.04
N TYR A 632 -11.34 5.01 11.48
CA TYR A 632 -10.49 3.95 12.03
C TYR A 632 -9.30 3.55 11.15
N TYR A 633 -9.22 4.01 9.89
CA TYR A 633 -8.28 3.48 8.88
C TYR A 633 -6.80 3.82 9.15
N LEU A 634 -6.54 4.73 10.10
CA LEU A 634 -5.20 5.08 10.59
C LEU A 634 -4.98 4.73 12.07
N SER A 635 -5.84 3.88 12.65
CA SER A 635 -5.57 3.28 13.96
C SER A 635 -4.48 2.22 13.80
N PRO A 636 -3.31 2.30 14.47
CA PRO A 636 -2.16 1.41 14.20
C PRO A 636 -2.43 -0.09 14.31
N ASP A 637 -3.38 -0.51 15.14
CA ASP A 637 -3.90 -1.88 15.27
C ASP A 637 -4.64 -2.39 14.00
N ARG A 638 -4.77 -1.54 12.98
CA ARG A 638 -5.46 -1.79 11.71
C ARG A 638 -4.66 -1.35 10.48
N ILE A 639 -3.39 -0.95 10.66
CA ILE A 639 -2.47 -0.59 9.57
C ILE A 639 -1.51 -1.77 9.34
N PRO A 640 -1.55 -2.50 8.21
CA PRO A 640 -0.54 -3.50 7.88
C PRO A 640 0.86 -2.87 7.71
N ASN A 641 1.93 -3.63 7.98
CA ASN A 641 3.31 -3.15 7.73
C ASN A 641 3.58 -2.81 6.26
N SER A 642 2.88 -3.44 5.32
CA SER A 642 3.22 -3.43 3.88
C SER A 642 1.97 -3.51 3.01
N VAL A 643 2.11 -3.18 1.72
CA VAL A 643 1.05 -3.35 0.73
C VAL A 643 0.96 -4.84 0.38
N ALA A 644 0.02 -5.56 1.01
CA ALA A 644 -0.16 -7.01 0.90
C ALA A 644 -1.56 -7.39 0.40
N ILE A 645 -2.60 -6.79 0.97
CA ILE A 645 -3.89 -6.43 0.34
C ILE A 645 -4.50 -5.24 1.10
#